data_AF-A0AAV0CZF2-F1
#
_entry.id   AF-A0AAV0CZF2-F1
#
_cell.length_a   1.000
_cell.length_b   1.000
_cell.length_c   1.000
_cell.angle_alpha   90.00
_cell.angle_beta   90.00
_cell.angle_gamma   90.00
#
_symmetry.space_group_name_H-M   'P 1'
#
loop_
_entity.id
_entity.type
_entity.pdbx_description
1 polymer ?
#
loop_
_entity_poly.entity_id
_entity_poly.type
_entity_poly.pdbx_seq_one_letter_code
_entity_poly.pdbx_strand_id
1 'polypeptide(L)'
;MAGKLDKDLRVSGKMTYNGHELNEFVPQRTASYISQHDLHIGEMTVRETLEFSARCQGVGSRYEMLAELSRREKAANIKPDPDLDVFMKAAATEGQEANVVTDYILKILGLDTCADTMVGDEMLRGISGGQKKRVTTGEMIVGPAKALFMDEISTGLDSSTTYSIVNSLKQYVHILKGTTVISLLQPAPETYNLFDDIILLSDGYVVYNGPRETVIDFFESMGFQCPDRKGVADFLQEVTSKKDQHQYWMRRDEPYRFITSKEFAEAYQSFNVGREVAEELSVPFDKSKSHPAALTTQMYGIGKLQLLKVCTQREFLLMKRNSFAYNFKFFQLMVMALITMTMFFRTKMSKDNETDGGIYSGALFFGVIMIMFNGMSETPMTIFKLPVFYKQRDLLFFPPWAYALPSWILKVPITLIEVSVWVFLTYYVIGFDPNVGRLFKQFLLLVMVNQMASGLFRFISSVARTMGVAMTFGSFAVLLQVALGGFILAREDVKKWWIWMYWSSPLMYSQNAILVNEFKGHSWRKNATSSTGILGDVVVESRGFFAEAKWYWIGLGALLGYTIVFNICYMLGLQYLNPYGKPQANVSDDNENGETSIVYSSNSLDQTAANGVTETKKKGMVLPFEPYSLTFDNVVYSVDMPREMKEQGTSEDKLVLLKGVSGAFRPGVLTALMGVSGAGKTTLMDVLAGRKTGGYIEGDIKISGYQKKQETFSRISGYCEQNDIHSPFVTVYESLVYSAWLRLPDSVDSKTRMMFVDEVMELVELVPLKSALVGLPGVNGLSTEQRKRLTIAVELVANPSIIFMDEPTSGLDARAAAIVMRTVRNTVDTGRTVVCTIHQPSIDIFEAFDELFLMKRGGQEIYVGPLGHHSSHLIKYFESMNGVSKIKGGYNPATWMLEVTSSSQEVALGVDFAEVYKNSDLFKSNKSLILELSTPLPGSKDLYFPTQFSQSFWSQCMACLWKQHLSYWRNTSYTAVRFLFTTLIAVTFGTIFWNLGTKTKRRQDLMNAMGSMYSAVLFLGVQNSSSVQPVVSVERTVFYREKAAGMFSALPYAFAQVAIEIPYVFMQSSVYGLVVYAMIGFEWNAGKFFWYLFMMFFTLLYFTYYGMMSVAITPNQNVASIVSAFFYGVWNLFSGFIVPRPRMPIWWRWYFWACPVSWTLYGLIASQFGDLEDIVVDADNLPVKNFLDSNFGFKHSFLGVIAAVMIAFPTMFAVTFAYAIKVFNFQKR
;
A
#
# COMPACT_ATOMS: atom_id res chain seq x y z
N MET A 1 25.95 -7.82 -9.28
CA MET A 1 26.41 -9.24 -9.24
C MET A 1 25.39 -10.23 -9.82
N ALA A 2 24.07 -10.11 -9.59
CA ALA A 2 23.04 -11.02 -10.14
C ALA A 2 22.48 -10.64 -11.55
N GLY A 3 23.26 -9.91 -12.37
CA GLY A 3 22.81 -9.50 -13.72
C GLY A 3 21.68 -8.44 -13.77
N LYS A 4 21.43 -7.74 -12.65
CA LYS A 4 20.38 -6.72 -12.51
C LYS A 4 20.96 -5.30 -12.39
N LEU A 5 21.80 -4.92 -13.35
CA LEU A 5 22.36 -3.56 -13.40
C LEU A 5 21.39 -2.62 -14.10
N ASP A 6 21.10 -1.48 -13.48
CA ASP A 6 20.37 -0.39 -14.14
C ASP A 6 21.19 0.09 -15.35
N LYS A 7 20.53 0.34 -16.48
CA LYS A 7 21.19 0.83 -17.69
C LYS A 7 21.80 2.22 -17.48
N ASP A 8 21.29 2.96 -16.50
CA ASP A 8 21.76 4.30 -16.16
C ASP A 8 23.04 4.28 -15.28
N LEU A 9 23.39 3.14 -14.67
CA LEU A 9 24.58 3.01 -13.82
C LEU A 9 25.83 2.79 -14.68
N ARG A 10 26.79 3.71 -14.57
CA ARG A 10 28.13 3.54 -15.17
C ARG A 10 28.99 2.71 -14.23
N VAL A 11 29.37 1.51 -14.66
CA VAL A 11 30.28 0.63 -13.92
C VAL A 11 31.56 0.44 -14.73
N SER A 12 32.70 0.55 -14.07
CA SER A 12 34.03 0.22 -14.59
C SER A 12 34.58 -1.01 -13.88
N GLY A 13 35.31 -1.86 -14.60
CA GLY A 13 35.91 -3.10 -14.06
C GLY A 13 35.44 -4.36 -14.81
N LYS A 14 35.99 -5.52 -14.44
CA LYS A 14 35.60 -6.83 -15.00
C LYS A 14 35.04 -7.70 -13.88
N MET A 15 33.98 -8.45 -14.18
CA MET A 15 33.37 -9.42 -13.26
C MET A 15 33.14 -10.73 -13.99
N THR A 16 33.64 -11.83 -13.44
CA THR A 16 33.57 -13.17 -14.04
C THR A 16 33.02 -14.20 -13.04
N TYR A 17 32.35 -15.24 -13.55
CA TYR A 17 31.91 -16.41 -12.80
C TYR A 17 32.66 -17.62 -13.33
N ASN A 18 33.50 -18.26 -12.51
CA ASN A 18 34.38 -19.36 -12.94
C ASN A 18 35.18 -19.00 -14.22
N GLY A 19 35.65 -17.76 -14.32
CA GLY A 19 36.36 -17.24 -15.50
C GLY A 19 35.47 -16.87 -16.71
N HIS A 20 34.16 -17.13 -16.67
CA HIS A 20 33.21 -16.74 -17.71
C HIS A 20 32.65 -15.32 -17.47
N GLU A 21 32.57 -14.51 -18.52
CA GLU A 21 31.92 -13.20 -18.44
C GLU A 21 30.38 -13.33 -18.36
N LEU A 22 29.71 -12.28 -17.86
CA LEU A 22 28.24 -12.27 -17.68
C LEU A 22 27.43 -12.46 -18.98
N ASN A 23 28.04 -12.25 -20.14
CA ASN A 23 27.44 -12.43 -21.46
C ASN A 23 27.46 -13.90 -21.95
N GLU A 24 28.26 -14.77 -21.31
CA GLU A 24 28.43 -16.18 -21.72
C GLU A 24 27.32 -17.10 -21.18
N PHE A 25 26.52 -16.64 -20.21
CA PHE A 25 25.45 -17.42 -19.57
C PHE A 25 24.27 -16.51 -19.13
N VAL A 26 23.27 -17.04 -18.43
CA VAL A 26 22.12 -16.27 -17.90
C VAL A 26 22.30 -16.03 -16.39
N PRO A 27 22.79 -14.85 -15.96
CA PRO A 27 23.11 -14.59 -14.56
C PRO A 27 21.90 -14.66 -13.62
N GLN A 28 20.73 -14.23 -14.07
CA GLN A 28 19.49 -14.21 -13.27
C GLN A 28 18.97 -15.61 -12.94
N ARG A 29 19.46 -16.65 -13.64
CA ARG A 29 19.12 -18.06 -13.43
C ARG A 29 20.19 -18.80 -12.62
N THR A 30 21.46 -18.42 -12.78
CA THR A 30 22.59 -18.98 -12.04
C THR A 30 22.68 -18.40 -10.62
N ALA A 31 22.35 -17.11 -10.47
CA ALA A 31 22.40 -16.37 -9.24
C ALA A 31 21.04 -15.79 -8.85
N SER A 32 20.68 -15.92 -7.57
CA SER A 32 19.46 -15.34 -7.02
C SER A 32 19.79 -14.15 -6.14
N TYR A 33 19.09 -13.03 -6.35
CA TYR A 33 19.13 -11.88 -5.46
C TYR A 33 17.89 -11.86 -4.58
N ILE A 34 18.09 -11.95 -3.27
CA ILE A 34 17.05 -11.86 -2.26
C ILE A 34 17.04 -10.42 -1.76
N SER A 35 15.98 -9.69 -2.12
CA SER A 35 15.81 -8.27 -1.80
C SER A 35 15.38 -8.07 -0.35
N GLN A 36 15.71 -6.90 0.20
CA GLN A 36 15.20 -6.42 1.47
C GLN A 36 13.66 -6.34 1.51
N HIS A 37 13.00 -6.04 0.37
CA HIS A 37 11.55 -5.83 0.33
C HIS A 37 10.74 -7.11 0.13
N ASP A 38 9.80 -7.35 1.04
CA ASP A 38 8.89 -8.50 1.01
C ASP A 38 7.69 -8.26 0.09
N LEU A 39 7.87 -8.52 -1.20
CA LEU A 39 6.82 -8.41 -2.23
C LEU A 39 6.21 -9.77 -2.55
N HIS A 40 4.99 -9.99 -2.07
CA HIS A 40 4.22 -11.23 -2.23
C HIS A 40 2.76 -10.96 -2.57
N ILE A 41 2.07 -11.96 -3.12
CA ILE A 41 0.61 -11.91 -3.32
C ILE A 41 -0.04 -12.31 -1.99
N GLY A 42 -0.73 -11.37 -1.34
CA GLY A 42 -1.33 -11.58 -0.02
C GLY A 42 -2.38 -12.69 0.00
N GLU A 43 -3.04 -12.96 -1.13
CA GLU A 43 -4.04 -14.01 -1.28
C GLU A 43 -3.44 -15.42 -1.51
N MET A 44 -2.12 -15.60 -1.51
CA MET A 44 -1.49 -16.94 -1.55
C MET A 44 -1.08 -17.41 -0.16
N THR A 45 -1.04 -18.72 0.05
CA THR A 45 -0.43 -19.30 1.26
C THR A 45 1.08 -19.35 1.12
N VAL A 46 1.77 -19.54 2.24
CA VAL A 46 3.23 -19.71 2.26
C VAL A 46 3.65 -20.88 1.36
N ARG A 47 3.02 -22.04 1.50
CA ARG A 47 3.26 -23.23 0.69
C ARG A 47 3.04 -22.97 -0.79
N GLU A 48 1.90 -22.41 -1.18
CA GLU A 48 1.58 -22.15 -2.59
C GLU A 48 2.56 -21.16 -3.23
N THR A 49 3.08 -20.19 -2.47
CA THR A 49 4.08 -19.23 -2.94
C THR A 49 5.38 -19.93 -3.28
N LEU A 50 5.87 -20.80 -2.39
CA LEU A 50 7.08 -21.59 -2.61
C LEU A 50 6.89 -22.63 -3.72
N GLU A 51 5.77 -23.36 -3.74
CA GLU A 51 5.47 -24.33 -4.79
C GLU A 51 5.39 -23.69 -6.18
N PHE A 52 4.77 -22.51 -6.28
CA PHE A 52 4.71 -21.78 -7.54
C PHE A 52 6.11 -21.41 -8.01
N SER A 53 6.95 -20.90 -7.10
CA SER A 53 8.34 -20.57 -7.39
C SER A 53 9.15 -21.81 -7.83
N ALA A 54 9.04 -22.92 -7.09
CA ALA A 54 9.70 -24.19 -7.39
C ALA A 54 9.33 -24.70 -8.79
N ARG A 55 8.03 -24.66 -9.13
CA ARG A 55 7.53 -25.10 -10.45
C ARG A 55 7.99 -24.20 -11.59
N CYS A 56 8.05 -22.88 -11.39
CA CYS A 56 8.54 -21.94 -12.40
C CYS A 56 10.06 -22.05 -12.61
N GLN A 57 10.82 -22.14 -11.52
CA GLN A 57 12.27 -22.17 -11.57
C GLN A 57 12.82 -23.53 -12.03
N GLY A 58 12.04 -24.61 -11.84
CA GLY A 58 12.44 -25.98 -12.13
C GLY A 58 13.45 -26.53 -11.14
N VAL A 59 13.64 -27.84 -11.12
CA VAL A 59 14.58 -28.53 -10.21
C VAL A 59 16.04 -28.44 -10.69
N GLY A 60 16.25 -27.93 -11.92
CA GLY A 60 17.56 -27.81 -12.56
C GLY A 60 18.22 -29.17 -12.84
N SER A 61 19.53 -29.17 -13.12
CA SER A 61 20.33 -30.38 -13.35
C SER A 61 20.50 -31.29 -12.12
N ARG A 62 19.96 -30.88 -10.96
CA ARG A 62 19.93 -31.71 -9.75
C ARG A 62 19.15 -33.00 -9.98
N TYR A 63 18.02 -32.93 -10.69
CA TYR A 63 17.24 -34.12 -11.03
C TYR A 63 18.05 -35.11 -11.87
N GLU A 64 18.70 -34.63 -12.95
CA GLU A 64 19.51 -35.48 -13.82
C GLU A 64 20.70 -36.09 -13.08
N MET A 65 21.35 -35.33 -12.19
CA MET A 65 22.43 -35.86 -11.36
C MET A 65 21.95 -36.88 -10.33
N LEU A 66 20.83 -36.66 -9.64
CA LEU A 66 20.29 -37.59 -8.64
C LEU A 66 19.72 -38.85 -9.29
N ALA A 67 19.09 -38.73 -10.47
CA ALA A 67 18.63 -39.85 -11.28
C ALA A 67 19.80 -40.69 -11.82
N GLU A 68 20.86 -40.05 -12.31
CA GLU A 68 22.08 -40.73 -12.78
C GLU A 68 22.87 -41.35 -11.61
N LEU A 69 22.92 -40.69 -10.45
CA LEU A 69 23.51 -41.21 -9.23
C LEU A 69 22.74 -42.45 -8.74
N SER A 70 21.41 -42.37 -8.64
CA SER A 70 20.56 -43.52 -8.30
C SER A 70 20.73 -44.69 -9.29
N ARG A 71 20.88 -44.39 -10.59
CA ARG A 71 21.18 -45.39 -11.62
C ARG A 71 22.56 -46.03 -11.40
N ARG A 72 23.59 -45.24 -11.09
CA ARG A 72 24.95 -45.72 -10.82
C ARG A 72 25.05 -46.50 -9.51
N GLU A 73 24.35 -46.08 -8.46
CA GLU A 73 24.27 -46.78 -7.18
C GLU A 73 23.58 -48.14 -7.34
N LYS A 74 22.49 -48.21 -8.13
CA LYS A 74 21.85 -49.49 -8.51
C LYS A 74 22.79 -50.37 -9.33
N ALA A 75 23.55 -49.80 -10.28
CA ALA A 75 24.51 -50.55 -11.08
C ALA A 75 25.73 -51.04 -10.25
N ALA A 76 26.13 -50.26 -9.25
CA ALA A 76 27.24 -50.57 -8.33
C ALA A 76 26.79 -51.36 -7.08
N ASN A 77 25.49 -51.68 -6.96
CA ASN A 77 24.90 -52.40 -5.83
C ASN A 77 25.15 -51.73 -4.45
N ILE A 78 25.23 -50.41 -4.43
CA ILE A 78 25.40 -49.60 -3.22
C ILE A 78 24.01 -49.41 -2.59
N LYS A 79 23.86 -49.72 -1.29
CA LYS A 79 22.66 -49.42 -0.52
C LYS A 79 22.84 -48.08 0.20
N PRO A 80 22.20 -46.98 -0.26
CA PRO A 80 22.19 -45.73 0.47
C PRO A 80 21.38 -45.86 1.77
N ASP A 81 21.58 -44.88 2.65
CA ASP A 81 20.80 -44.72 3.87
C ASP A 81 19.29 -44.71 3.56
N PRO A 82 18.43 -45.42 4.33
CA PRO A 82 17.01 -45.57 4.01
C PRO A 82 16.24 -44.25 3.93
N ASP A 83 16.55 -43.29 4.79
CA ASP A 83 15.86 -41.99 4.82
C ASP A 83 16.32 -41.11 3.66
N LEU A 84 17.63 -41.18 3.33
CA LEU A 84 18.19 -40.53 2.16
C LEU A 84 17.65 -41.15 0.87
N ASP A 85 17.51 -42.47 0.79
CA ASP A 85 16.98 -43.22 -0.35
C ASP A 85 15.49 -42.92 -0.57
N VAL A 86 14.70 -42.79 0.50
CA VAL A 86 13.29 -42.36 0.40
C VAL A 86 13.18 -40.93 -0.10
N PHE A 87 14.00 -40.00 0.41
CA PHE A 87 14.05 -38.63 -0.08
C PHE A 87 14.47 -38.57 -1.55
N MET A 88 15.51 -39.31 -1.92
CA MET A 88 16.03 -39.42 -3.29
C MET A 88 14.99 -39.99 -4.25
N LYS A 89 14.25 -41.03 -3.84
CA LYS A 89 13.18 -41.64 -4.63
C LYS A 89 11.94 -40.75 -4.73
N ALA A 90 11.56 -40.06 -3.66
CA ALA A 90 10.46 -39.10 -3.66
C ALA A 90 10.79 -37.88 -4.54
N ALA A 91 12.03 -37.37 -4.46
CA ALA A 91 12.55 -36.31 -5.32
C ALA A 91 12.75 -36.75 -6.78
N ALA A 92 12.83 -38.07 -7.05
CA ALA A 92 12.94 -38.64 -8.39
C ALA A 92 11.58 -39.10 -8.98
N THR A 93 10.46 -38.90 -8.26
CA THR A 93 9.12 -39.29 -8.75
C THR A 93 8.52 -38.16 -9.59
N GLU A 94 8.25 -38.44 -10.88
CA GLU A 94 7.71 -37.45 -11.84
C GLU A 94 6.47 -36.73 -11.29
N GLY A 95 6.55 -35.40 -11.18
CA GLY A 95 5.44 -34.53 -10.75
C GLY A 95 5.37 -34.22 -9.25
N GLN A 96 6.14 -34.90 -8.39
CA GLN A 96 6.24 -34.58 -6.94
C GLN A 96 7.54 -33.85 -6.54
N GLU A 97 8.51 -33.77 -7.43
CA GLU A 97 9.86 -33.20 -7.19
C GLU A 97 9.81 -31.79 -6.58
N ALA A 98 9.00 -30.89 -7.17
CA ALA A 98 8.88 -29.50 -6.70
C ALA A 98 8.22 -29.41 -5.31
N ASN A 99 7.33 -30.36 -4.97
CA ASN A 99 6.65 -30.37 -3.67
C ASN A 99 7.61 -30.86 -2.57
N VAL A 100 8.44 -31.87 -2.84
CA VAL A 100 9.44 -32.38 -1.88
C VAL A 100 10.49 -31.32 -1.56
N VAL A 101 11.01 -30.60 -2.57
CA VAL A 101 11.94 -29.49 -2.35
C VAL A 101 11.25 -28.37 -1.56
N THR A 102 9.99 -28.07 -1.86
CA THR A 102 9.21 -27.08 -1.11
C THR A 102 9.05 -27.48 0.36
N ASP A 103 8.69 -28.73 0.66
CA ASP A 103 8.55 -29.23 2.03
C ASP A 103 9.88 -29.19 2.79
N TYR A 104 10.98 -29.51 2.12
CA TYR A 104 12.31 -29.42 2.70
C TYR A 104 12.68 -27.97 3.05
N ILE A 105 12.45 -27.02 2.14
CA ILE A 105 12.70 -25.59 2.37
C ILE A 105 11.77 -25.01 3.45
N LEU A 106 10.50 -25.42 3.48
CA LEU A 106 9.56 -25.03 4.54
C LEU A 106 10.07 -25.47 5.91
N LYS A 107 10.59 -26.70 6.04
CA LYS A 107 11.17 -27.19 7.29
C LYS A 107 12.47 -26.45 7.67
N ILE A 108 13.39 -26.27 6.72
CA ILE A 108 14.65 -25.54 6.98
C ILE A 108 14.38 -24.13 7.49
N LEU A 109 13.41 -23.43 6.89
CA LEU A 109 13.08 -22.06 7.26
C LEU A 109 12.10 -21.99 8.45
N GLY A 110 11.69 -23.12 9.04
CA GLY A 110 10.72 -23.15 10.15
C GLY A 110 9.37 -22.53 9.78
N LEU A 111 8.94 -22.72 8.53
CA LEU A 111 7.67 -22.24 7.95
C LEU A 111 6.60 -23.33 7.86
N ASP A 112 6.91 -24.55 8.31
CA ASP A 112 6.03 -25.72 8.31
C ASP A 112 4.72 -25.48 9.08
N THR A 113 4.81 -24.86 10.27
CA THR A 113 3.65 -24.53 11.11
C THR A 113 2.70 -23.51 10.47
N CYS A 114 3.20 -22.62 9.61
CA CYS A 114 2.41 -21.61 8.92
C CYS A 114 2.28 -21.87 7.41
N ALA A 115 2.61 -23.07 6.94
CA ALA A 115 2.66 -23.41 5.51
C ALA A 115 1.33 -23.12 4.80
N ASP A 116 0.21 -23.43 5.45
CA ASP A 116 -1.14 -23.26 4.90
C ASP A 116 -1.80 -21.93 5.34
N THR A 117 -1.04 -21.05 6.01
CA THR A 117 -1.49 -19.71 6.38
C THR A 117 -1.29 -18.75 5.21
N MET A 118 -2.23 -17.82 5.03
CA MET A 118 -2.16 -16.76 4.03
C MET A 118 -1.00 -15.82 4.32
N VAL A 119 -0.25 -15.41 3.29
CA VAL A 119 0.83 -14.42 3.45
C VAL A 119 0.27 -13.09 3.96
N GLY A 120 -0.89 -12.68 3.46
CA GLY A 120 -1.59 -11.46 3.86
C GLY A 120 -0.92 -10.15 3.38
N ASP A 121 -1.67 -9.07 3.48
CA ASP A 121 -1.27 -7.71 3.08
C ASP A 121 -1.60 -6.70 4.20
N GLU A 122 -1.63 -5.39 3.91
CA GLU A 122 -1.95 -4.36 4.91
C GLU A 122 -3.37 -4.47 5.50
N MET A 123 -4.30 -5.08 4.77
CA MET A 123 -5.72 -5.16 5.12
C MET A 123 -6.17 -6.60 5.41
N LEU A 124 -5.45 -7.59 4.89
CA LEU A 124 -5.73 -9.01 5.00
C LEU A 124 -4.72 -9.63 5.97
N ARG A 125 -5.20 -10.02 7.15
CA ARG A 125 -4.37 -10.64 8.19
C ARG A 125 -3.68 -11.89 7.62
N GLY A 126 -2.37 -11.95 7.78
CA GLY A 126 -1.57 -13.10 7.35
C GLY A 126 -0.43 -13.38 8.31
N ILE A 127 0.66 -13.93 7.78
CA ILE A 127 1.86 -14.25 8.54
C ILE A 127 2.57 -12.99 9.05
N SER A 128 3.34 -13.15 10.14
CA SER A 128 4.15 -12.09 10.74
C SER A 128 5.23 -11.55 9.78
N GLY A 129 5.75 -10.35 10.03
CA GLY A 129 6.83 -9.76 9.22
C GLY A 129 8.06 -10.67 9.08
N GLY A 130 8.55 -11.22 10.19
CA GLY A 130 9.66 -12.18 10.18
C GLY A 130 9.34 -13.47 9.40
N GLN A 131 8.09 -13.94 9.42
CA GLN A 131 7.67 -15.04 8.55
C GLN A 131 7.68 -14.61 7.07
N LYS A 132 7.21 -13.41 6.72
CA LYS A 132 7.26 -12.89 5.33
C LYS A 132 8.69 -12.84 4.79
N LYS A 133 9.66 -12.41 5.61
CA LYS A 133 11.08 -12.39 5.25
C LYS A 133 11.59 -13.79 4.90
N ARG A 134 11.25 -14.78 5.73
CA ARG A 134 11.57 -16.19 5.47
C ARG A 134 10.89 -16.70 4.20
N VAL A 135 9.66 -16.29 3.91
CA VAL A 135 8.99 -16.63 2.64
C VAL A 135 9.72 -16.02 1.45
N THR A 136 10.20 -14.77 1.54
CA THR A 136 11.02 -14.14 0.48
C THR A 136 12.29 -14.94 0.22
N THR A 137 12.99 -15.33 1.27
CA THR A 137 14.19 -16.18 1.18
C THR A 137 13.86 -17.55 0.59
N GLY A 138 12.78 -18.20 1.06
CA GLY A 138 12.34 -19.51 0.56
C GLY A 138 11.89 -19.49 -0.90
N GLU A 139 11.16 -18.46 -1.33
CA GLU A 139 10.75 -18.27 -2.73
C GLU A 139 11.97 -18.24 -3.66
N MET A 140 13.10 -17.69 -3.23
CA MET A 140 14.32 -17.60 -4.05
C MET A 140 15.19 -18.86 -3.98
N ILE A 141 15.35 -19.48 -2.80
CA ILE A 141 16.24 -20.64 -2.58
C ILE A 141 15.66 -21.94 -3.14
N VAL A 142 14.33 -22.05 -3.26
CA VAL A 142 13.68 -23.27 -3.76
C VAL A 142 14.08 -23.60 -5.21
N GLY A 143 14.63 -22.63 -5.94
CA GLY A 143 15.18 -22.82 -7.28
C GLY A 143 16.57 -23.49 -7.33
N PRO A 144 17.12 -23.68 -8.54
CA PRO A 144 18.38 -24.38 -8.74
C PRO A 144 19.62 -23.48 -8.56
N ALA A 145 19.44 -22.20 -8.18
CA ALA A 145 20.53 -21.23 -8.07
C ALA A 145 21.59 -21.66 -7.04
N LYS A 146 22.86 -21.48 -7.41
CA LYS A 146 24.01 -21.84 -6.57
C LYS A 146 24.73 -20.63 -5.99
N ALA A 147 24.58 -19.47 -6.62
CA ALA A 147 25.08 -18.20 -6.11
C ALA A 147 23.91 -17.42 -5.49
N LEU A 148 23.94 -17.19 -4.18
CA LEU A 148 22.89 -16.49 -3.46
C LEU A 148 23.43 -15.14 -2.98
N PHE A 149 22.82 -14.05 -3.41
CA PHE A 149 23.11 -12.69 -2.95
C PHE A 149 21.96 -12.23 -2.08
N MET A 150 22.18 -12.20 -0.78
CA MET A 150 21.16 -11.97 0.23
C MET A 150 21.34 -10.60 0.85
N ASP A 151 20.34 -9.74 0.66
CA ASP A 151 20.40 -8.37 1.15
C ASP A 151 19.52 -8.20 2.40
N GLU A 152 20.17 -7.95 3.54
CA GLU A 152 19.53 -7.65 4.82
C GLU A 152 18.46 -8.68 5.25
N ILE A 153 18.77 -9.97 5.15
CA ILE A 153 17.82 -11.04 5.46
C ILE A 153 17.47 -11.15 6.95
N SER A 154 18.23 -10.52 7.85
CA SER A 154 17.97 -10.50 9.30
C SER A 154 16.92 -9.47 9.73
N THR A 155 16.53 -8.54 8.87
CA THR A 155 15.59 -7.48 9.22
C THR A 155 14.22 -8.05 9.61
N GLY A 156 13.78 -7.77 10.84
CA GLY A 156 12.51 -8.27 11.38
C GLY A 156 12.53 -9.74 11.85
N LEU A 157 13.71 -10.36 11.93
CA LEU A 157 13.91 -11.68 12.54
C LEU A 157 14.55 -11.54 13.92
N ASP A 158 14.20 -12.45 14.83
CA ASP A 158 14.88 -12.63 16.11
C ASP A 158 16.28 -13.26 15.88
N SER A 159 17.22 -13.03 16.80
CA SER A 159 18.62 -13.46 16.66
C SER A 159 18.73 -14.99 16.62
N SER A 160 17.91 -15.71 17.38
CA SER A 160 17.84 -17.18 17.35
C SER A 160 17.40 -17.70 15.98
N THR A 161 16.32 -17.16 15.41
CA THR A 161 15.87 -17.53 14.06
C THR A 161 16.89 -17.16 13.00
N THR A 162 17.53 -15.98 13.11
CA THR A 162 18.60 -15.55 12.20
C THR A 162 19.76 -16.53 12.24
N TYR A 163 20.23 -16.92 13.43
CA TYR A 163 21.27 -17.92 13.61
C TYR A 163 20.87 -19.26 12.97
N SER A 164 19.65 -19.76 13.23
CA SER A 164 19.17 -21.01 12.63
C SER A 164 19.15 -20.97 11.10
N ILE A 165 18.70 -19.86 10.50
CA ILE A 165 18.69 -19.69 9.05
C ILE A 165 20.11 -19.65 8.50
N VAL A 166 20.98 -18.81 9.05
CA VAL A 166 22.38 -18.67 8.58
C VAL A 166 23.13 -19.99 8.75
N ASN A 167 22.91 -20.72 9.84
CA ASN A 167 23.50 -22.03 10.06
C ASN A 167 23.01 -23.05 9.02
N SER A 168 21.71 -23.04 8.72
CA SER A 168 21.13 -23.88 7.67
C SER A 168 21.68 -23.53 6.29
N LEU A 169 21.87 -22.23 6.00
CA LEU A 169 22.48 -21.75 4.76
C LEU A 169 23.95 -22.15 4.66
N LYS A 170 24.71 -22.10 5.77
CA LYS A 170 26.08 -22.60 5.84
C LYS A 170 26.14 -24.08 5.48
N GLN A 171 25.28 -24.89 6.10
CA GLN A 171 25.17 -26.31 5.77
C GLN A 171 24.79 -26.54 4.31
N TYR A 172 23.81 -25.78 3.80
CA TYR A 172 23.39 -25.82 2.39
C TYR A 172 24.55 -25.51 1.44
N VAL A 173 25.34 -24.46 1.74
CA VAL A 173 26.51 -24.05 0.96
C VAL A 173 27.58 -25.14 0.93
N HIS A 174 27.94 -25.74 2.07
CA HIS A 174 28.94 -26.80 2.12
C HIS A 174 28.48 -28.09 1.43
N ILE A 175 27.22 -28.49 1.62
CA ILE A 175 26.68 -29.72 1.03
C ILE A 175 26.55 -29.57 -0.50
N LEU A 176 26.02 -28.45 -0.98
CA LEU A 176 25.73 -28.26 -2.40
C LEU A 176 26.84 -27.55 -3.17
N LYS A 177 27.95 -27.22 -2.50
CA LYS A 177 29.08 -26.46 -3.04
C LYS A 177 28.60 -25.17 -3.72
N GLY A 178 27.78 -24.40 -3.00
CA GLY A 178 27.26 -23.11 -3.44
C GLY A 178 28.16 -21.93 -3.02
N THR A 179 27.78 -20.72 -3.41
CA THR A 179 28.38 -19.48 -2.93
C THR A 179 27.27 -18.59 -2.40
N THR A 180 27.37 -18.13 -1.16
CA THR A 180 26.37 -17.24 -0.58
C THR A 180 27.06 -15.99 -0.05
N VAL A 181 26.62 -14.83 -0.50
CA VAL A 181 27.03 -13.53 0.04
C VAL A 181 25.83 -12.99 0.78
N ILE A 182 25.98 -12.77 2.09
CA ILE A 182 24.91 -12.24 2.94
C ILE A 182 25.35 -10.89 3.47
N SER A 183 24.59 -9.85 3.14
CA SER A 183 24.61 -8.60 3.86
C SER A 183 23.81 -8.78 5.14
N LEU A 184 24.50 -8.77 6.28
CA LEU A 184 23.86 -8.75 7.59
C LEU A 184 24.13 -7.42 8.28
N LEU A 185 23.07 -6.95 8.89
CA LEU A 185 23.06 -5.77 9.71
C LEU A 185 23.34 -6.17 11.15
N GLN A 186 24.58 -5.99 11.60
CA GLN A 186 25.06 -6.30 12.97
C GLN A 186 24.63 -7.70 13.47
N PRO A 187 25.19 -8.78 12.89
CA PRO A 187 24.90 -10.13 13.36
C PRO A 187 25.32 -10.30 14.83
N ALA A 188 24.47 -11.00 15.60
CA ALA A 188 24.85 -11.46 16.93
C ALA A 188 26.17 -12.26 16.86
N PRO A 189 27.03 -12.24 17.90
CA PRO A 189 28.34 -12.88 17.86
C PRO A 189 28.31 -14.33 17.37
N GLU A 190 27.27 -15.08 17.74
CA GLU A 190 27.06 -16.47 17.32
C GLU A 190 26.79 -16.58 15.82
N THR A 191 26.02 -15.65 15.26
CA THR A 191 25.72 -15.59 13.82
C THR A 191 26.94 -15.12 13.03
N TYR A 192 27.67 -14.14 13.55
CA TYR A 192 28.94 -13.66 12.98
C TYR A 192 29.95 -14.80 12.86
N ASN A 193 30.05 -15.65 13.88
CA ASN A 193 30.96 -16.79 13.91
C ASN A 193 30.61 -17.92 12.90
N LEU A 194 29.44 -17.86 12.26
CA LEU A 194 29.09 -18.80 11.19
C LEU A 194 29.74 -18.43 9.84
N PHE A 195 30.19 -17.19 9.66
CA PHE A 195 30.80 -16.75 8.40
C PHE A 195 32.26 -17.18 8.30
N ASP A 196 32.64 -17.59 7.10
CA ASP A 196 34.01 -17.98 6.77
C ASP A 196 34.86 -16.71 6.48
N ASP A 197 34.33 -15.81 5.63
CA ASP A 197 34.95 -14.54 5.24
C ASP A 197 34.07 -13.32 5.54
N ILE A 198 34.70 -12.15 5.70
CA ILE A 198 34.06 -10.85 5.93
C ILE A 198 34.47 -9.86 4.84
N ILE A 199 33.47 -9.18 4.27
CA ILE A 199 33.66 -8.02 3.38
C ILE A 199 33.16 -6.78 4.11
N LEU A 200 34.07 -5.84 4.39
CA LEU A 200 33.76 -4.56 5.01
C LEU A 200 33.87 -3.43 3.97
N LEU A 201 32.76 -2.75 3.72
CA LEU A 201 32.66 -1.62 2.79
C LEU A 201 32.38 -0.32 3.56
N SER A 202 33.10 0.75 3.24
CA SER A 202 32.87 2.09 3.80
C SER A 202 33.20 3.17 2.76
N ASP A 203 32.32 4.17 2.60
CA ASP A 203 32.43 5.27 1.61
C ASP A 203 32.77 4.81 0.17
N GLY A 204 32.27 3.63 -0.24
CA GLY A 204 32.54 3.05 -1.55
C GLY A 204 33.89 2.31 -1.69
N TYR A 205 34.68 2.23 -0.62
CA TYR A 205 35.94 1.49 -0.55
C TYR A 205 35.79 0.15 0.17
N VAL A 206 36.53 -0.86 -0.29
CA VAL A 206 36.72 -2.12 0.45
C VAL A 206 37.78 -1.88 1.52
N VAL A 207 37.34 -1.76 2.76
CA VAL A 207 38.20 -1.55 3.93
C VAL A 207 38.88 -2.86 4.33
N TYR A 208 38.18 -4.00 4.19
CA TYR A 208 38.71 -5.32 4.48
C TYR A 208 37.95 -6.39 3.69
N ASN A 209 38.64 -7.42 3.19
CA ASN A 209 38.04 -8.60 2.57
C ASN A 209 38.87 -9.86 2.88
N GLY A 210 38.35 -10.80 3.67
CA GLY A 210 39.08 -12.04 3.96
C GLY A 210 38.61 -12.78 5.21
N PRO A 211 39.44 -13.70 5.73
CA PRO A 211 39.05 -14.59 6.81
C PRO A 211 38.68 -13.84 8.09
N ARG A 212 37.51 -14.18 8.65
CA ARG A 212 36.95 -13.56 9.86
C ARG A 212 37.94 -13.44 11.02
N GLU A 213 38.83 -14.42 11.18
CA GLU A 213 39.76 -14.51 12.32
C GLU A 213 40.84 -13.42 12.31
N THR A 214 41.21 -12.90 11.14
CA THR A 214 42.32 -11.94 10.99
C THR A 214 41.87 -10.48 10.93
N VAL A 215 40.56 -10.22 10.97
CA VAL A 215 40.02 -8.86 10.83
C VAL A 215 40.39 -7.98 12.03
N ILE A 216 40.44 -8.55 13.25
CA ILE A 216 40.79 -7.79 14.45
C ILE A 216 42.26 -7.38 14.39
N ASP A 217 43.15 -8.32 14.02
CA ASP A 217 44.59 -8.07 13.86
C ASP A 217 44.86 -6.91 12.88
N PHE A 218 44.06 -6.80 11.81
CA PHE A 218 44.14 -5.68 10.87
C PHE A 218 43.84 -4.34 11.55
N PHE A 219 42.74 -4.21 12.29
CA PHE A 219 42.39 -2.97 12.97
C PHE A 219 43.33 -2.64 14.14
N GLU A 220 43.84 -3.66 14.85
CA GLU A 220 44.87 -3.49 15.88
C GLU A 220 46.17 -2.94 15.29
N SER A 221 46.58 -3.43 14.11
CA SER A 221 47.76 -2.90 13.40
C SER A 221 47.61 -1.40 13.05
N MET A 222 46.37 -0.94 12.86
CA MET A 222 46.00 0.45 12.60
C MET A 222 45.79 1.29 13.87
N GLY A 223 45.93 0.71 15.07
CA GLY A 223 45.84 1.40 16.36
C GLY A 223 44.48 1.35 17.04
N PHE A 224 43.56 0.49 16.61
CA PHE A 224 42.22 0.34 17.18
C PHE A 224 42.04 -1.02 17.88
N GLN A 225 41.52 -1.02 19.10
CA GLN A 225 41.29 -2.23 19.88
C GLN A 225 39.79 -2.49 20.11
N CYS A 226 39.35 -3.73 19.88
CA CYS A 226 37.99 -4.15 20.18
C CYS A 226 37.84 -4.45 21.69
N PRO A 227 36.86 -3.85 22.41
CA PRO A 227 36.62 -4.15 23.82
C PRO A 227 36.10 -5.58 24.06
N ASP A 228 36.43 -6.18 25.21
CA ASP A 228 36.09 -7.58 25.55
C ASP A 228 34.58 -7.90 25.56
N ARG A 229 33.71 -6.92 25.85
CA ARG A 229 32.24 -7.09 25.90
C ARG A 229 31.52 -6.48 24.70
N LYS A 230 32.25 -6.10 23.65
CA LYS A 230 31.71 -5.57 22.40
C LYS A 230 31.63 -6.70 21.37
N GLY A 231 30.53 -6.77 20.62
CA GLY A 231 30.46 -7.65 19.46
C GLY A 231 31.45 -7.21 18.38
N VAL A 232 32.19 -8.14 17.78
CA VAL A 232 33.16 -7.82 16.71
C VAL A 232 32.47 -7.13 15.53
N ALA A 233 31.30 -7.60 15.12
CA ALA A 233 30.54 -6.97 14.04
C ALA A 233 30.15 -5.52 14.34
N ASP A 234 29.82 -5.20 15.59
CA ASP A 234 29.45 -3.84 16.03
C ASP A 234 30.69 -2.93 16.00
N PHE A 235 31.82 -3.42 16.52
CA PHE A 235 33.11 -2.74 16.44
C PHE A 235 33.48 -2.38 15.00
N LEU A 236 33.37 -3.35 14.06
CA LEU A 236 33.72 -3.13 12.65
C LEU A 236 32.87 -2.07 11.95
N GLN A 237 31.61 -1.88 12.38
CA GLN A 237 30.75 -0.84 11.82
C GLN A 237 30.99 0.55 12.45
N GLU A 238 31.39 0.60 13.73
CA GLU A 238 31.60 1.85 14.43
C GLU A 238 33.01 2.42 14.22
N VAL A 239 34.03 1.56 14.06
CA VAL A 239 35.43 1.97 13.85
C VAL A 239 35.63 2.73 12.54
N THR A 240 34.75 2.55 11.56
CA THR A 240 34.77 3.32 10.29
C THR A 240 33.99 4.63 10.40
N SER A 241 33.30 4.90 11.50
CA SER A 241 32.45 6.09 11.67
C SER A 241 33.16 7.27 12.33
N LYS A 242 32.96 8.47 11.79
CA LYS A 242 33.54 9.72 12.32
C LYS A 242 33.14 10.06 13.76
N LYS A 243 31.91 9.70 14.19
CA LYS A 243 31.43 9.98 15.55
C LYS A 243 31.93 8.96 16.58
N ASP A 244 32.14 7.72 16.18
CA ASP A 244 32.33 6.59 17.10
C ASP A 244 33.78 6.09 17.14
N GLN A 245 34.58 6.30 16.08
CA GLN A 245 35.95 5.75 15.95
C GLN A 245 36.90 6.15 17.11
N HIS A 246 36.73 7.35 17.69
CA HIS A 246 37.60 7.84 18.79
C HIS A 246 37.61 6.92 20.01
N GLN A 247 36.48 6.27 20.33
CA GLN A 247 36.36 5.46 21.55
C GLN A 247 37.21 4.17 21.52
N TYR A 248 37.68 3.78 20.34
CA TYR A 248 38.46 2.55 20.13
C TYR A 248 39.97 2.78 20.03
N TRP A 249 40.42 4.03 20.17
CA TRP A 249 41.83 4.38 20.01
C TRP A 249 42.68 3.79 21.16
N MET A 250 43.61 2.90 20.81
CA MET A 250 44.45 2.20 21.79
C MET A 250 45.70 3.01 22.18
N ARG A 251 46.26 3.77 21.24
CA ARG A 251 47.55 4.47 21.40
C ARG A 251 47.39 5.73 22.24
N ARG A 252 47.33 5.56 23.57
CA ARG A 252 47.15 6.67 24.52
C ARG A 252 48.26 7.74 24.45
N ASP A 253 49.42 7.40 23.89
CA ASP A 253 50.57 8.28 23.74
C ASP A 253 50.49 9.16 22.47
N GLU A 254 49.58 8.86 21.53
CA GLU A 254 49.36 9.60 20.29
C GLU A 254 47.98 10.29 20.32
N PRO A 255 47.88 11.58 19.94
CA PRO A 255 46.58 12.24 19.85
C PRO A 255 45.75 11.59 18.74
N TYR A 256 44.50 11.28 19.07
CA TYR A 256 43.58 10.69 18.10
C TYR A 256 43.40 11.59 16.87
N ARG A 257 43.46 10.97 15.69
CA ARG A 257 43.11 11.56 14.39
C ARG A 257 42.14 10.62 13.69
N PHE A 258 41.06 11.16 13.13
CA PHE A 258 40.13 10.36 12.33
C PHE A 258 40.86 9.73 11.13
N ILE A 259 40.82 8.40 11.04
CA ILE A 259 41.35 7.62 9.90
C ILE A 259 40.21 7.42 8.91
N THR A 260 40.42 7.84 7.68
CA THR A 260 39.41 7.80 6.63
C THR A 260 39.25 6.39 6.04
N SER A 261 38.08 6.09 5.47
CA SER A 261 37.80 4.82 4.78
C SER A 261 38.82 4.52 3.66
N LYS A 262 39.33 5.56 3.00
CA LYS A 262 40.36 5.44 1.96
C LYS A 262 41.72 5.00 2.54
N GLU A 263 42.14 5.60 3.66
CA GLU A 263 43.39 5.22 4.34
C GLU A 263 43.34 3.77 4.83
N PHE A 264 42.19 3.31 5.35
CA PHE A 264 42.02 1.90 5.69
C PHE A 264 42.13 0.99 4.46
N ALA A 265 41.52 1.36 3.33
CA ALA A 265 41.60 0.56 2.10
C ALA A 265 43.02 0.47 1.53
N GLU A 266 43.80 1.55 1.61
CA GLU A 266 45.23 1.56 1.24
C GLU A 266 46.05 0.67 2.18
N ALA A 267 45.80 0.73 3.48
CA ALA A 267 46.45 -0.15 4.46
C ALA A 267 46.13 -1.63 4.21
N TYR A 268 44.87 -1.96 3.91
CA TYR A 268 44.44 -3.32 3.60
C TYR A 268 45.18 -3.91 2.39
N GLN A 269 45.44 -3.14 1.34
CA GLN A 269 46.23 -3.61 0.18
C GLN A 269 47.66 -4.02 0.56
N SER A 270 48.23 -3.42 1.61
CA SER A 270 49.56 -3.76 2.12
C SER A 270 49.56 -4.86 3.18
N PHE A 271 48.39 -5.15 3.77
CA PHE A 271 48.21 -6.21 4.76
C PHE A 271 48.35 -7.60 4.11
N ASN A 272 48.84 -8.59 4.86
CA ASN A 272 49.11 -9.94 4.36
C ASN A 272 47.91 -10.56 3.63
N VAL A 273 46.69 -10.45 4.19
CA VAL A 273 45.46 -10.97 3.58
C VAL A 273 45.14 -10.25 2.26
N GLY A 274 45.27 -8.93 2.22
CA GLY A 274 45.00 -8.15 1.00
C GLY A 274 45.98 -8.47 -0.13
N ARG A 275 47.24 -8.75 0.22
CA ARG A 275 48.24 -9.22 -0.73
C ARG A 275 47.93 -10.62 -1.27
N GLU A 276 47.55 -11.56 -0.41
CA GLU A 276 47.21 -12.93 -0.81
C GLU A 276 46.01 -12.94 -1.79
N VAL A 277 44.95 -12.20 -1.48
CA VAL A 277 43.79 -12.05 -2.36
C VAL A 277 44.18 -11.42 -3.71
N ALA A 278 45.08 -10.43 -3.71
CA ALA A 278 45.59 -9.82 -4.94
C ALA A 278 46.42 -10.81 -5.78
N GLU A 279 47.24 -11.64 -5.14
CA GLU A 279 48.03 -12.70 -5.77
C GLU A 279 47.10 -13.78 -6.37
N GLU A 280 46.08 -14.24 -5.65
CA GLU A 280 45.08 -15.20 -6.15
C GLU A 280 44.32 -14.65 -7.36
N LEU A 281 43.82 -13.41 -7.29
CA LEU A 281 43.09 -12.77 -8.39
C LEU A 281 43.97 -12.49 -9.62
N SER A 282 45.29 -12.43 -9.45
CA SER A 282 46.23 -12.27 -10.57
C SER A 282 46.34 -13.53 -11.43
N VAL A 283 45.99 -14.70 -10.89
CA VAL A 283 45.97 -15.97 -11.61
C VAL A 283 44.59 -16.21 -12.23
N PRO A 284 44.44 -16.20 -13.57
CA PRO A 284 43.15 -16.40 -14.21
C PRO A 284 42.59 -17.81 -13.95
N PHE A 285 41.31 -17.89 -13.62
CA PHE A 285 40.62 -19.17 -13.39
C PHE A 285 40.56 -20.02 -14.67
N ASP A 286 40.95 -21.29 -14.56
CA ASP A 286 40.87 -22.27 -15.64
C ASP A 286 39.42 -22.71 -15.90
N LYS A 287 38.84 -22.23 -17.01
CA LYS A 287 37.45 -22.54 -17.43
C LYS A 287 37.17 -24.05 -17.50
N SER A 288 38.17 -24.89 -17.77
CA SER A 288 37.99 -26.35 -17.88
C SER A 288 37.63 -27.03 -16.54
N LYS A 289 37.92 -26.38 -15.41
CA LYS A 289 37.56 -26.86 -14.07
C LYS A 289 36.07 -26.60 -13.74
N SER A 290 35.37 -25.80 -14.53
CA SER A 290 33.95 -25.51 -14.34
C SER A 290 33.08 -26.63 -14.88
N HIS A 291 32.19 -27.19 -14.04
CA HIS A 291 31.24 -28.19 -14.51
C HIS A 291 30.25 -27.56 -15.52
N PRO A 292 29.93 -28.21 -16.66
CA PRO A 292 29.03 -27.63 -17.67
C PRO A 292 27.65 -27.23 -17.15
N ALA A 293 27.16 -27.93 -16.12
CA ALA A 293 25.90 -27.65 -15.44
C ALA A 293 25.98 -26.61 -14.30
N ALA A 294 27.14 -25.97 -14.08
CA ALA A 294 27.32 -24.94 -13.05
C ALA A 294 26.71 -23.59 -13.45
N LEU A 295 26.79 -23.24 -14.74
CA LEU A 295 26.24 -22.00 -15.30
C LEU A 295 25.05 -22.33 -16.21
N THR A 296 23.90 -21.70 -15.96
CA THR A 296 22.71 -21.96 -16.76
C THR A 296 22.73 -21.11 -18.03
N THR A 297 22.61 -21.77 -19.18
CA THR A 297 22.50 -21.11 -20.50
C THR A 297 21.04 -20.96 -20.97
N GLN A 298 20.11 -21.71 -20.37
CA GLN A 298 18.68 -21.61 -20.67
C GLN A 298 18.01 -20.44 -19.94
N MET A 299 17.17 -19.69 -20.67
CA MET A 299 16.50 -18.51 -20.13
C MET A 299 15.42 -18.84 -19.08
N TYR A 300 14.73 -19.98 -19.22
CA TYR A 300 13.64 -20.40 -18.32
C TYR A 300 13.86 -21.85 -17.85
N GLY A 301 13.32 -22.19 -16.67
CA GLY A 301 13.61 -23.47 -16.02
C GLY A 301 12.82 -24.68 -16.49
N ILE A 302 11.63 -24.47 -17.06
CA ILE A 302 10.77 -25.52 -17.58
C ILE A 302 10.22 -25.13 -18.97
N GLY A 303 9.64 -26.09 -19.68
CA GLY A 303 9.12 -25.87 -21.02
C GLY A 303 8.02 -24.79 -21.08
N LYS A 304 7.97 -24.01 -22.17
CA LYS A 304 7.02 -22.90 -22.35
C LYS A 304 5.56 -23.27 -22.09
N LEU A 305 5.12 -24.46 -22.53
CA LEU A 305 3.76 -24.94 -22.31
C LEU A 305 3.47 -25.28 -20.83
N GLN A 306 4.47 -25.81 -20.13
CA GLN A 306 4.36 -26.10 -18.70
C GLN A 306 4.32 -24.79 -17.88
N LEU A 307 5.11 -23.76 -18.25
CA LEU A 307 5.01 -22.43 -17.63
C LEU A 307 3.61 -21.84 -17.77
N LEU A 308 3.02 -21.95 -18.97
CA LEU A 308 1.64 -21.51 -19.20
C LEU A 308 0.66 -22.26 -18.29
N LYS A 309 0.82 -23.58 -18.13
CA LYS A 309 -0.01 -24.39 -17.23
C LYS A 309 0.12 -23.94 -15.77
N VAL A 310 1.34 -23.73 -15.27
CA VAL A 310 1.61 -23.27 -13.90
C VAL A 310 1.02 -21.88 -13.66
N CYS A 311 1.21 -20.94 -14.58
CA CYS A 311 0.60 -19.61 -14.50
C CYS A 311 -0.93 -19.65 -14.54
N THR A 312 -1.51 -20.56 -15.32
CA THR A 312 -2.97 -20.77 -15.40
C THR A 312 -3.53 -21.30 -14.09
N GLN A 313 -2.87 -22.28 -13.47
CA GLN A 313 -3.29 -22.81 -12.17
C GLN A 313 -3.25 -21.74 -11.08
N ARG A 314 -2.19 -20.90 -11.05
CA ARG A 314 -2.11 -19.79 -10.11
C ARG A 314 -3.23 -18.77 -10.32
N GLU A 315 -3.48 -18.33 -11.56
CA GLU A 315 -4.52 -17.33 -11.80
C GLU A 315 -5.92 -17.88 -11.46
N PHE A 316 -6.19 -19.16 -11.76
CA PHE A 316 -7.44 -19.81 -11.36
C PHE A 316 -7.62 -19.86 -9.82
N LEU A 317 -6.56 -20.18 -9.07
CA LEU A 317 -6.56 -20.16 -7.61
C LEU A 317 -6.89 -18.76 -7.07
N LEU A 318 -6.23 -17.72 -7.60
CA LEU A 318 -6.47 -16.33 -7.20
C LEU A 318 -7.90 -15.88 -7.51
N MET A 319 -8.44 -16.28 -8.66
CA MET A 319 -9.84 -16.02 -9.02
C MET A 319 -10.82 -16.67 -8.04
N LYS A 320 -10.55 -17.91 -7.60
CA LYS A 320 -11.37 -18.62 -6.61
C LYS A 320 -11.34 -17.91 -5.24
N ARG A 321 -10.17 -17.45 -4.80
CA ARG A 321 -10.00 -16.75 -3.51
C ARG A 321 -10.60 -15.35 -3.52
N ASN A 322 -10.56 -14.66 -4.66
CA ASN A 322 -11.23 -13.37 -4.86
C ASN A 322 -12.67 -13.53 -5.39
N SER A 323 -13.32 -14.69 -5.15
CA SER A 323 -14.68 -14.97 -5.62
C SER A 323 -15.71 -13.98 -5.08
N PHE A 324 -15.49 -13.40 -3.89
CA PHE A 324 -16.35 -12.35 -3.35
C PHE A 324 -16.50 -11.16 -4.31
N ALA A 325 -15.41 -10.66 -4.89
CA ALA A 325 -15.47 -9.52 -5.80
C ALA A 325 -16.24 -9.87 -7.08
N TYR A 326 -16.07 -11.08 -7.62
CA TYR A 326 -16.81 -11.53 -8.80
C TYR A 326 -18.30 -11.76 -8.50
N ASN A 327 -18.62 -12.41 -7.38
CA ASN A 327 -20.00 -12.64 -6.93
C ASN A 327 -20.72 -11.32 -6.68
N PHE A 328 -20.05 -10.35 -6.06
CA PHE A 328 -20.61 -9.02 -5.82
C PHE A 328 -20.87 -8.25 -7.13
N LYS A 329 -19.94 -8.30 -8.10
CA LYS A 329 -20.15 -7.72 -9.44
C LYS A 329 -21.31 -8.39 -10.17
N PHE A 330 -21.42 -9.71 -10.10
CA PHE A 330 -22.53 -10.46 -10.68
C PHE A 330 -23.87 -10.01 -10.09
N PHE A 331 -23.95 -9.92 -8.75
CA PHE A 331 -25.13 -9.41 -8.05
C PHE A 331 -25.46 -7.97 -8.47
N GLN A 332 -24.46 -7.10 -8.53
CA GLN A 332 -24.61 -5.72 -8.99
C GLN A 332 -25.17 -5.65 -10.43
N LEU A 333 -24.62 -6.43 -11.36
CA LEU A 333 -25.06 -6.46 -12.75
C LEU A 333 -26.50 -7.01 -12.86
N MET A 334 -26.84 -8.02 -12.06
CA MET A 334 -28.21 -8.56 -11.96
C MET A 334 -29.18 -7.48 -11.48
N VAL A 335 -28.85 -6.75 -10.40
CA VAL A 335 -29.69 -5.64 -9.90
C VAL A 335 -29.84 -4.55 -10.96
N MET A 336 -28.76 -4.18 -11.65
CA MET A 336 -28.85 -3.22 -12.76
C MET A 336 -29.71 -3.73 -13.92
N ALA A 337 -29.65 -5.00 -14.27
CA ALA A 337 -30.51 -5.61 -15.28
C ALA A 337 -31.99 -5.56 -14.86
N LEU A 338 -32.30 -5.83 -13.58
CA LEU A 338 -33.66 -5.72 -13.02
C LEU A 338 -34.20 -4.27 -13.04
N ILE A 339 -33.36 -3.29 -12.72
CA ILE A 339 -33.73 -1.87 -12.83
C ILE A 339 -33.96 -1.50 -14.30
N THR A 340 -33.09 -1.95 -15.20
CA THR A 340 -33.17 -1.65 -16.64
C THR A 340 -34.42 -2.25 -17.27
N MET A 341 -34.73 -3.52 -16.98
CA MET A 341 -35.91 -4.19 -17.55
C MET A 341 -37.23 -3.56 -17.06
N THR A 342 -37.27 -3.05 -15.82
CA THR A 342 -38.46 -2.38 -15.27
C THR A 342 -38.58 -0.91 -15.71
N MET A 343 -37.47 -0.28 -16.09
CA MET A 343 -37.46 1.03 -16.75
C MET A 343 -38.01 0.95 -18.17
N PHE A 344 -37.55 -0.04 -18.93
CA PHE A 344 -37.87 -0.25 -20.34
C PHE A 344 -38.97 -1.29 -20.54
N PHE A 345 -39.95 -1.35 -19.65
CA PHE A 345 -40.92 -2.44 -19.61
C PHE A 345 -41.80 -2.47 -20.88
N ARG A 346 -41.89 -3.64 -21.55
CA ARG A 346 -42.54 -3.79 -22.87
C ARG A 346 -43.93 -3.17 -23.00
N THR A 347 -44.75 -3.15 -21.94
CA THR A 347 -46.12 -2.61 -22.00
C THR A 347 -46.18 -1.09 -22.14
N LYS A 348 -45.04 -0.40 -21.98
CA LYS A 348 -44.89 1.04 -22.17
C LYS A 348 -44.00 1.39 -23.37
N MET A 349 -43.57 0.38 -24.15
CA MET A 349 -42.69 0.51 -25.30
C MET A 349 -43.47 0.18 -26.59
N SER A 350 -43.97 1.19 -27.29
CA SER A 350 -44.62 1.05 -28.60
C SER A 350 -43.58 0.92 -29.72
N LYS A 351 -43.98 0.43 -30.89
CA LYS A 351 -43.12 0.24 -32.08
C LYS A 351 -43.74 0.85 -33.33
N ASP A 352 -44.39 1.99 -33.15
CA ASP A 352 -45.26 2.55 -34.19
C ASP A 352 -44.59 3.72 -34.92
N ASN A 353 -43.79 4.53 -34.19
CA ASN A 353 -43.18 5.73 -34.75
C ASN A 353 -41.66 5.79 -34.49
N GLU A 354 -40.97 6.66 -35.22
CA GLU A 354 -39.52 6.88 -35.09
C GLU A 354 -39.09 7.32 -33.67
N THR A 355 -39.94 8.07 -32.98
CA THR A 355 -39.71 8.51 -31.59
C THR A 355 -39.61 7.32 -30.63
N ASP A 356 -40.42 6.29 -30.84
CA ASP A 356 -40.35 5.07 -30.04
C ASP A 356 -39.12 4.23 -30.41
N GLY A 357 -38.74 4.20 -31.69
CA GLY A 357 -37.46 3.65 -32.16
C GLY A 357 -36.25 4.30 -31.46
N GLY A 358 -36.31 5.61 -31.19
CA GLY A 358 -35.31 6.32 -30.40
C GLY A 358 -35.14 5.80 -28.96
N ILE A 359 -36.23 5.37 -28.30
CA ILE A 359 -36.19 4.82 -26.94
C ILE A 359 -35.56 3.42 -26.95
N TYR A 360 -35.91 2.58 -27.93
CA TYR A 360 -35.28 1.27 -28.12
C TYR A 360 -33.78 1.40 -28.41
N SER A 361 -33.39 2.36 -29.26
CA SER A 361 -31.99 2.69 -29.50
C SER A 361 -31.26 3.10 -28.21
N GLY A 362 -31.91 3.92 -27.36
CA GLY A 362 -31.39 4.29 -26.04
C GLY A 362 -31.20 3.09 -25.10
N ALA A 363 -32.13 2.13 -25.08
CA ALA A 363 -32.00 0.90 -24.29
C ALA A 363 -30.82 0.04 -24.74
N LEU A 364 -30.63 -0.12 -26.06
CA LEU A 364 -29.49 -0.84 -26.64
C LEU A 364 -28.17 -0.14 -26.36
N PHE A 365 -28.12 1.19 -26.53
CA PHE A 365 -26.95 2.01 -26.21
C PHE A 365 -26.55 1.86 -24.74
N PHE A 366 -27.51 1.94 -23.83
CA PHE A 366 -27.29 1.74 -22.40
C PHE A 366 -26.75 0.34 -22.08
N GLY A 367 -27.29 -0.70 -22.74
CA GLY A 367 -26.81 -2.07 -22.59
C GLY A 367 -25.34 -2.25 -23.00
N VAL A 368 -24.95 -1.69 -24.14
CA VAL A 368 -23.54 -1.72 -24.59
C VAL A 368 -22.64 -0.97 -23.61
N ILE A 369 -23.05 0.23 -23.17
CA ILE A 369 -22.28 1.03 -22.20
C ILE A 369 -22.12 0.28 -20.88
N MET A 370 -23.19 -0.32 -20.35
CA MET A 370 -23.13 -1.04 -19.08
C MET A 370 -22.13 -2.20 -19.11
N ILE A 371 -22.12 -2.97 -20.19
CA ILE A 371 -21.19 -4.08 -20.36
C ILE A 371 -19.76 -3.58 -20.57
N MET A 372 -19.56 -2.47 -21.29
CA MET A 372 -18.26 -1.84 -21.46
C MET A 372 -17.67 -1.32 -20.14
N PHE A 373 -18.48 -0.65 -19.31
CA PHE A 373 -18.05 -0.11 -18.02
C PHE A 373 -17.64 -1.20 -17.03
N ASN A 374 -18.25 -2.39 -17.10
CA ASN A 374 -17.85 -3.51 -16.25
C ASN A 374 -16.36 -3.86 -16.43
N GLY A 375 -15.81 -3.68 -17.63
CA GLY A 375 -14.39 -3.86 -17.93
C GLY A 375 -13.46 -2.94 -17.12
N MET A 376 -13.91 -1.77 -16.67
CA MET A 376 -13.09 -0.80 -15.91
C MET A 376 -12.59 -1.37 -14.59
N SER A 377 -13.33 -2.33 -14.04
CA SER A 377 -12.98 -3.03 -12.80
C SER A 377 -11.73 -3.90 -12.89
N GLU A 378 -11.21 -4.14 -14.10
CA GLU A 378 -9.94 -4.83 -14.36
C GLU A 378 -8.72 -3.98 -14.00
N THR A 379 -8.87 -2.66 -14.02
CA THR A 379 -7.77 -1.73 -13.75
C THR A 379 -7.16 -1.92 -12.37
N PRO A 380 -7.94 -1.82 -11.26
CA PRO A 380 -7.36 -2.00 -9.94
C PRO A 380 -6.81 -3.41 -9.75
N MET A 381 -7.51 -4.45 -10.22
CA MET A 381 -7.10 -5.85 -10.11
C MET A 381 -5.76 -6.15 -10.81
N THR A 382 -5.43 -5.42 -11.89
CA THR A 382 -4.17 -5.58 -12.61
C THR A 382 -3.03 -4.83 -11.90
N ILE A 383 -3.26 -3.58 -11.48
CA ILE A 383 -2.23 -2.73 -10.87
C ILE A 383 -1.68 -3.31 -9.57
N PHE A 384 -2.54 -3.87 -8.71
CA PHE A 384 -2.10 -4.50 -7.45
C PHE A 384 -1.14 -5.68 -7.66
N LYS A 385 -1.23 -6.39 -8.78
CA LYS A 385 -0.33 -7.52 -9.10
C LYS A 385 0.99 -7.10 -9.76
N LEU A 386 1.09 -5.88 -10.28
CA LEU A 386 2.26 -5.44 -11.06
C LEU A 386 3.59 -5.49 -10.29
N PRO A 387 3.69 -5.08 -9.00
CA PRO A 387 4.97 -5.13 -8.28
C PRO A 387 5.55 -6.54 -8.18
N VAL A 388 4.71 -7.53 -7.86
CA VAL A 388 5.13 -8.95 -7.80
C VAL A 388 5.44 -9.48 -9.20
N PHE A 389 4.67 -9.09 -10.22
CA PHE A 389 4.95 -9.44 -11.60
C PHE A 389 6.33 -8.94 -12.04
N TYR A 390 6.69 -7.69 -11.77
CA TYR A 390 8.00 -7.14 -12.14
C TYR A 390 9.15 -7.87 -11.44
N LYS A 391 9.01 -8.14 -10.13
CA LYS A 391 9.96 -8.98 -9.38
C LYS A 391 10.18 -10.34 -10.06
N GLN A 392 9.11 -11.07 -10.38
CA GLN A 392 9.20 -12.42 -10.96
C GLN A 392 9.67 -12.42 -12.42
N ARG A 393 9.28 -11.42 -13.21
CA ARG A 393 9.72 -11.21 -14.59
C ARG A 393 11.23 -10.96 -14.66
N ASP A 394 11.72 -10.04 -13.82
CA ASP A 394 13.13 -9.64 -13.81
C ASP A 394 14.04 -10.80 -13.36
N LEU A 395 13.50 -11.76 -12.59
CA LEU A 395 14.16 -13.02 -12.19
C LEU A 395 13.90 -14.18 -13.16
N LEU A 396 13.29 -13.93 -14.31
CA LEU A 396 13.02 -14.93 -15.35
C LEU A 396 12.22 -16.16 -14.89
N PHE A 397 11.25 -15.98 -13.98
CA PHE A 397 10.36 -17.07 -13.55
C PHE A 397 9.48 -17.56 -14.71
N PHE A 398 8.98 -16.63 -15.53
CA PHE A 398 8.15 -16.91 -16.68
C PHE A 398 8.23 -15.75 -17.69
N PRO A 399 7.99 -16.00 -18.98
CA PRO A 399 7.85 -14.93 -19.96
C PRO A 399 6.54 -14.16 -19.75
N PRO A 400 6.47 -12.84 -20.06
CA PRO A 400 5.26 -12.03 -19.87
C PRO A 400 3.98 -12.59 -20.51
N TRP A 401 4.07 -13.22 -21.67
CA TRP A 401 2.90 -13.81 -22.36
C TRP A 401 2.30 -14.98 -21.58
N ALA A 402 3.10 -15.77 -20.85
CA ALA A 402 2.61 -16.90 -20.05
C ALA A 402 1.81 -16.43 -18.83
N TYR A 403 2.07 -15.21 -18.36
CA TYR A 403 1.27 -14.53 -17.34
C TYR A 403 0.01 -13.87 -17.91
N ALA A 404 0.14 -13.20 -19.05
CA ALA A 404 -0.95 -12.42 -19.63
C ALA A 404 -2.08 -13.30 -20.23
N LEU A 405 -1.74 -14.38 -20.94
CA LEU A 405 -2.75 -15.21 -21.61
C LEU A 405 -3.76 -15.85 -20.63
N PRO A 406 -3.36 -16.46 -19.50
CA PRO A 406 -4.32 -17.01 -18.55
C PRO A 406 -5.28 -15.95 -17.98
N SER A 407 -4.78 -14.74 -17.72
CA SER A 407 -5.59 -13.62 -17.22
C SER A 407 -6.69 -13.19 -18.20
N TRP A 408 -6.49 -13.44 -19.50
CA TRP A 408 -7.49 -13.23 -20.54
C TRP A 408 -8.42 -14.44 -20.69
N ILE A 409 -7.87 -15.64 -20.91
CA ILE A 409 -8.63 -16.85 -21.24
C ILE A 409 -9.57 -17.27 -20.09
N LEU A 410 -9.09 -17.26 -18.84
CA LEU A 410 -9.90 -17.69 -17.69
C LEU A 410 -11.08 -16.76 -17.41
N LYS A 411 -11.06 -15.54 -17.94
CA LYS A 411 -12.18 -14.59 -17.81
C LYS A 411 -13.27 -14.81 -18.85
N VAL A 412 -13.01 -15.50 -19.96
CA VAL A 412 -14.02 -15.75 -20.99
C VAL A 412 -15.28 -16.44 -20.40
N PRO A 413 -15.17 -17.53 -19.61
CA PRO A 413 -16.35 -18.13 -18.98
C PRO A 413 -17.13 -17.18 -18.05
N ILE A 414 -16.44 -16.34 -17.28
CA ILE A 414 -17.08 -15.36 -16.41
C ILE A 414 -17.87 -14.34 -17.24
N THR A 415 -17.27 -13.82 -18.31
CA THR A 415 -17.97 -12.87 -19.20
C THR A 415 -19.19 -13.49 -19.88
N LEU A 416 -19.15 -14.79 -20.22
CA LEU A 416 -20.32 -15.50 -20.75
C LEU A 416 -21.46 -15.51 -19.71
N ILE A 417 -21.16 -15.75 -18.44
CA ILE A 417 -22.15 -15.75 -17.36
C ILE A 417 -22.71 -14.34 -17.12
N GLU A 418 -21.83 -13.32 -17.02
CA GLU A 418 -22.24 -11.92 -16.81
C GLU A 418 -23.17 -11.43 -17.92
N VAL A 419 -22.77 -11.63 -19.18
CA VAL A 419 -23.58 -11.21 -20.33
C VAL A 419 -24.85 -12.04 -20.46
N SER A 420 -24.82 -13.33 -20.06
CA SER A 420 -26.02 -14.17 -20.06
C SER A 420 -27.07 -13.57 -19.13
N VAL A 421 -26.69 -13.21 -17.91
CA VAL A 421 -27.63 -12.59 -16.97
C VAL A 421 -28.19 -11.28 -17.50
N TRP A 422 -27.35 -10.42 -18.08
CA TRP A 422 -27.83 -9.18 -18.67
C TRP A 422 -28.84 -9.43 -19.79
N VAL A 423 -28.48 -10.25 -20.78
CA VAL A 423 -29.28 -10.46 -21.99
C VAL A 423 -30.55 -11.25 -21.69
N PHE A 424 -30.47 -12.37 -21.00
CA PHE A 424 -31.64 -13.22 -20.77
C PHE A 424 -32.67 -12.57 -19.84
N LEU A 425 -32.25 -11.73 -18.89
CA LEU A 425 -33.19 -10.96 -18.05
C LEU A 425 -33.84 -9.81 -18.82
N THR A 426 -33.06 -9.06 -19.62
CA THR A 426 -33.55 -7.81 -20.22
C THR A 426 -34.27 -8.03 -21.55
N TYR A 427 -33.85 -9.00 -22.38
CA TYR A 427 -34.20 -9.03 -23.80
C TYR A 427 -35.71 -9.09 -24.07
N TYR A 428 -36.39 -10.10 -23.51
CA TYR A 428 -37.83 -10.29 -23.72
C TYR A 428 -38.69 -9.33 -22.90
N VAL A 429 -38.20 -8.89 -21.74
CA VAL A 429 -38.94 -7.97 -20.86
C VAL A 429 -38.98 -6.56 -21.44
N ILE A 430 -37.90 -6.14 -22.10
CA ILE A 430 -37.83 -4.87 -22.84
C ILE A 430 -38.70 -4.92 -24.11
N GLY A 431 -38.88 -6.11 -24.68
CA GLY A 431 -39.68 -6.33 -25.87
C GLY A 431 -38.89 -6.12 -27.18
N PHE A 432 -37.62 -6.51 -27.20
CA PHE A 432 -36.84 -6.65 -28.45
C PHE A 432 -37.47 -7.70 -29.38
N ASP A 433 -36.99 -7.80 -30.62
CA ASP A 433 -37.54 -8.73 -31.60
C ASP A 433 -37.48 -10.19 -31.09
N PRO A 434 -38.60 -10.94 -31.01
CA PRO A 434 -38.66 -12.24 -30.33
C PRO A 434 -37.90 -13.38 -31.02
N ASN A 435 -37.18 -13.09 -32.12
CA ASN A 435 -36.41 -14.07 -32.85
C ASN A 435 -35.21 -14.60 -32.04
N VAL A 436 -35.16 -15.91 -31.81
CA VAL A 436 -34.09 -16.60 -31.06
C VAL A 436 -32.70 -16.34 -31.67
N GLY A 437 -32.60 -16.30 -33.00
CA GLY A 437 -31.35 -16.00 -33.69
C GLY A 437 -30.82 -14.58 -33.41
N ARG A 438 -31.71 -13.60 -33.26
CA ARG A 438 -31.33 -12.21 -32.91
C ARG A 438 -30.91 -12.06 -31.46
N LEU A 439 -31.54 -12.83 -30.56
CA LEU A 439 -31.11 -12.93 -29.16
C LEU A 439 -29.67 -13.43 -29.06
N PHE A 440 -29.34 -14.55 -29.72
CA PHE A 440 -27.97 -15.09 -29.67
C PHE A 440 -26.95 -14.20 -30.37
N LYS A 441 -27.36 -13.46 -31.41
CA LYS A 441 -26.54 -12.42 -32.03
C LYS A 441 -26.22 -11.28 -31.06
N GLN A 442 -27.23 -10.76 -30.34
CA GLN A 442 -27.02 -9.73 -29.33
C GLN A 442 -26.16 -10.23 -28.17
N PHE A 443 -26.37 -11.47 -27.72
CA PHE A 443 -25.55 -12.12 -26.71
C PHE A 443 -24.08 -12.20 -27.14
N LEU A 444 -23.79 -12.76 -28.32
CA LEU A 444 -22.44 -12.88 -28.84
C LEU A 444 -21.74 -11.52 -28.99
N LEU A 445 -22.46 -10.52 -29.49
CA LEU A 445 -21.94 -9.16 -29.64
C LEU A 445 -21.54 -8.56 -28.29
N LEU A 446 -22.40 -8.66 -27.27
CA LEU A 446 -22.11 -8.12 -25.93
C LEU A 446 -20.98 -8.87 -25.22
N VAL A 447 -20.80 -10.17 -25.47
CA VAL A 447 -19.62 -10.92 -25.02
C VAL A 447 -18.35 -10.32 -25.62
N MET A 448 -18.35 -10.01 -26.92
CA MET A 448 -17.20 -9.38 -27.57
C MET A 448 -16.95 -7.95 -27.08
N VAL A 449 -18.00 -7.18 -26.78
CA VAL A 449 -17.85 -5.85 -26.15
C VAL A 449 -17.19 -5.96 -24.77
N ASN A 450 -17.60 -6.91 -23.93
CA ASN A 450 -17.00 -7.13 -22.62
C ASN A 450 -15.52 -7.51 -22.76
N GLN A 451 -15.20 -8.49 -23.63
CA GLN A 451 -13.82 -8.93 -23.88
C GLN A 451 -12.92 -7.81 -24.39
N MET A 452 -13.42 -6.99 -25.32
CA MET A 452 -12.71 -5.82 -25.83
C MET A 452 -12.45 -4.80 -24.72
N ALA A 453 -13.46 -4.48 -23.91
CA ALA A 453 -13.34 -3.54 -22.80
C ALA A 453 -12.35 -4.03 -21.74
N SER A 454 -12.42 -5.30 -21.32
CA SER A 454 -11.45 -5.88 -20.39
C SER A 454 -10.02 -5.83 -20.95
N GLY A 455 -9.83 -6.10 -22.25
CA GLY A 455 -8.52 -5.97 -22.91
C GLY A 455 -7.98 -4.54 -22.86
N LEU A 456 -8.82 -3.56 -23.18
CA LEU A 456 -8.48 -2.13 -23.14
C LEU A 456 -8.03 -1.68 -21.73
N PHE A 457 -8.77 -2.03 -20.68
CA PHE A 457 -8.44 -1.60 -19.33
C PHE A 457 -7.21 -2.29 -18.75
N ARG A 458 -6.94 -3.56 -19.11
CA ARG A 458 -5.67 -4.23 -18.78
C ARG A 458 -4.49 -3.55 -19.47
N PHE A 459 -4.64 -3.22 -20.75
CA PHE A 459 -3.63 -2.47 -21.50
C PHE A 459 -3.32 -1.13 -20.83
N ILE A 460 -4.34 -0.30 -20.56
CA ILE A 460 -4.19 0.99 -19.88
C ILE A 460 -3.47 0.82 -18.53
N SER A 461 -3.81 -0.22 -17.78
CA SER A 461 -3.19 -0.52 -16.48
C SER A 461 -1.70 -0.85 -16.61
N SER A 462 -1.32 -1.63 -17.62
CA SER A 462 0.09 -1.95 -17.88
C SER A 462 0.93 -0.74 -18.31
N VAL A 463 0.32 0.22 -19.02
CA VAL A 463 1.01 1.45 -19.47
C VAL A 463 1.12 2.45 -18.33
N ALA A 464 0.00 2.70 -17.64
CA ALA A 464 -0.11 3.71 -16.60
C ALA A 464 0.55 3.31 -15.27
N ARG A 465 0.63 2.00 -14.95
CA ARG A 465 1.31 1.33 -13.81
C ARG A 465 1.00 1.85 -12.40
N THR A 466 0.29 2.96 -12.27
CA THR A 466 -0.16 3.62 -11.03
C THR A 466 -1.68 3.84 -11.12
N MET A 467 -2.35 3.74 -9.97
CA MET A 467 -3.81 3.77 -9.92
C MET A 467 -4.41 5.09 -10.42
N GLY A 468 -3.90 6.24 -9.94
CA GLY A 468 -4.45 7.56 -10.27
C GLY A 468 -4.36 7.88 -11.76
N VAL A 469 -3.22 7.57 -12.39
CA VAL A 469 -3.00 7.75 -13.82
C VAL A 469 -3.89 6.80 -14.63
N ALA A 470 -3.95 5.52 -14.25
CA ALA A 470 -4.73 4.52 -14.99
C ALA A 470 -6.24 4.84 -15.01
N MET A 471 -6.82 5.25 -13.88
CA MET A 471 -8.23 5.62 -13.80
C MET A 471 -8.56 6.87 -14.62
N THR A 472 -7.63 7.83 -14.65
CA THR A 472 -7.77 9.07 -15.43
C THR A 472 -7.74 8.79 -16.93
N PHE A 473 -6.72 8.06 -17.40
CA PHE A 473 -6.61 7.64 -18.80
C PHE A 473 -7.75 6.71 -19.23
N GLY A 474 -8.17 5.79 -18.34
CA GLY A 474 -9.30 4.90 -18.56
C GLY A 474 -10.59 5.67 -18.82
N SER A 475 -10.94 6.61 -17.94
CA SER A 475 -12.13 7.45 -18.08
C SER A 475 -12.08 8.30 -19.36
N PHE A 476 -10.91 8.86 -19.67
CA PHE A 476 -10.69 9.62 -20.91
C PHE A 476 -10.89 8.76 -22.17
N ALA A 477 -10.36 7.54 -22.20
CA ALA A 477 -10.51 6.62 -23.32
C ALA A 477 -11.98 6.22 -23.55
N VAL A 478 -12.73 5.94 -22.48
CA VAL A 478 -14.17 5.65 -22.59
C VAL A 478 -14.93 6.87 -23.09
N LEU A 479 -14.62 8.06 -22.56
CA LEU A 479 -15.26 9.31 -22.96
C LEU A 479 -15.12 9.55 -24.47
N LEU A 480 -13.91 9.39 -25.02
CA LEU A 480 -13.66 9.51 -26.46
C LEU A 480 -14.47 8.51 -27.29
N GLN A 481 -14.48 7.25 -26.85
CA GLN A 481 -15.20 6.18 -27.54
C GLN A 481 -16.72 6.42 -27.54
N VAL A 482 -17.25 6.96 -26.43
CA VAL A 482 -18.67 7.26 -26.26
C VAL A 482 -19.08 8.49 -27.06
N ALA A 483 -18.30 9.57 -27.01
CA ALA A 483 -18.56 10.79 -27.79
C ALA A 483 -18.57 10.51 -29.30
N LEU A 484 -17.66 9.66 -29.79
CA LEU A 484 -17.51 9.32 -31.21
C LEU A 484 -18.12 7.95 -31.57
N GLY A 485 -18.97 7.40 -30.70
CA GLY A 485 -19.64 6.12 -30.93
C GLY A 485 -20.86 6.19 -31.86
N GLY A 486 -21.19 7.37 -32.39
CA GLY A 486 -22.33 7.60 -33.30
C GLY A 486 -23.66 7.90 -32.62
N PHE A 487 -23.86 7.48 -31.36
CA PHE A 487 -25.13 7.69 -30.65
C PHE A 487 -25.31 9.13 -30.13
N ILE A 488 -24.24 9.71 -29.57
CA ILE A 488 -24.25 11.09 -29.05
C ILE A 488 -24.04 12.10 -30.17
N LEU A 489 -23.02 11.88 -31.00
CA LEU A 489 -22.73 12.70 -32.16
C LEU A 489 -22.93 11.85 -33.41
N ALA A 490 -23.91 12.21 -34.23
CA ALA A 490 -24.17 11.52 -35.48
C ALA A 490 -22.99 11.65 -36.44
N ARG A 491 -22.72 10.61 -37.23
CA ARG A 491 -21.56 10.53 -38.14
C ARG A 491 -21.44 11.75 -39.07
N GLU A 492 -22.57 12.22 -39.60
CA GLU A 492 -22.60 13.34 -40.55
C GLU A 492 -22.22 14.68 -39.90
N ASP A 493 -22.40 14.78 -38.58
CA ASP A 493 -22.09 15.98 -37.80
C ASP A 493 -20.65 15.94 -37.23
N VAL A 494 -19.97 14.78 -37.32
CA VAL A 494 -18.54 14.67 -36.97
C VAL A 494 -17.73 15.48 -37.96
N LYS A 495 -16.92 16.41 -37.44
CA LYS A 495 -16.06 17.26 -38.27
C LYS A 495 -15.06 16.42 -39.07
N LYS A 496 -14.72 16.86 -40.29
CA LYS A 496 -13.83 16.14 -41.21
C LYS A 496 -12.48 15.77 -40.59
N TRP A 497 -11.94 16.58 -39.68
CA TRP A 497 -10.67 16.29 -39.00
C TRP A 497 -10.78 15.28 -37.84
N TRP A 498 -11.99 14.98 -37.35
CA TRP A 498 -12.25 13.99 -36.30
C TRP A 498 -12.85 12.67 -36.84
N ILE A 499 -13.17 12.60 -38.14
CA ILE A 499 -13.82 11.42 -38.73
C ILE A 499 -12.99 10.14 -38.61
N TRP A 500 -11.66 10.23 -38.65
CA TRP A 500 -10.78 9.07 -38.47
C TRP A 500 -10.93 8.43 -37.08
N MET A 501 -11.25 9.24 -36.05
CA MET A 501 -11.44 8.76 -34.69
C MET A 501 -12.83 8.11 -34.50
N TYR A 502 -13.83 8.54 -35.26
CA TYR A 502 -15.10 7.81 -35.38
C TYR A 502 -14.87 6.38 -35.92
N TRP A 503 -14.02 6.24 -36.95
CA TRP A 503 -13.66 4.95 -37.52
C TRP A 503 -12.74 4.11 -36.63
N SER A 504 -11.95 4.73 -35.76
CA SER A 504 -11.10 4.01 -34.81
C SER A 504 -11.84 3.58 -33.53
N SER A 505 -13.07 4.07 -33.31
CA SER A 505 -13.84 3.78 -32.09
C SER A 505 -14.46 2.38 -32.13
N PRO A 506 -14.10 1.47 -31.21
CA PRO A 506 -14.74 0.15 -31.09
C PRO A 506 -16.24 0.27 -30.79
N LEU A 507 -16.64 1.34 -30.09
CA LEU A 507 -18.03 1.55 -29.70
C LEU A 507 -18.92 1.79 -30.92
N MET A 508 -18.45 2.53 -31.92
CA MET A 508 -19.19 2.76 -33.17
C MET A 508 -19.60 1.44 -33.83
N TYR A 509 -18.67 0.50 -33.95
CA TYR A 509 -18.91 -0.83 -34.49
C TYR A 509 -19.91 -1.63 -33.66
N SER A 510 -19.81 -1.58 -32.34
CA SER A 510 -20.75 -2.26 -31.43
C SER A 510 -22.17 -1.68 -31.51
N GLN A 511 -22.31 -0.36 -31.57
CA GLN A 511 -23.59 0.33 -31.67
C GLN A 511 -24.25 0.06 -33.03
N ASN A 512 -23.51 0.16 -34.12
CA ASN A 512 -24.04 -0.12 -35.44
C ASN A 512 -24.51 -1.58 -35.55
N ALA A 513 -23.72 -2.54 -35.04
CA ALA A 513 -24.07 -3.95 -35.06
C ALA A 513 -25.31 -4.28 -34.21
N ILE A 514 -25.44 -3.69 -33.01
CA ILE A 514 -26.59 -3.98 -32.13
C ILE A 514 -27.88 -3.35 -32.67
N LEU A 515 -27.80 -2.15 -33.25
CA LEU A 515 -28.94 -1.46 -33.87
C LEU A 515 -29.44 -2.23 -35.10
N VAL A 516 -28.55 -2.62 -36.03
CA VAL A 516 -28.92 -3.41 -37.21
C VAL A 516 -29.51 -4.77 -36.82
N ASN A 517 -29.01 -5.39 -35.74
CA ASN A 517 -29.56 -6.65 -35.24
C ASN A 517 -30.99 -6.51 -34.69
N GLU A 518 -31.39 -5.37 -34.13
CA GLU A 518 -32.77 -5.16 -33.66
C GLU A 518 -33.68 -4.63 -34.78
N PHE A 519 -33.29 -3.53 -35.42
CA PHE A 519 -34.17 -2.78 -36.34
C PHE A 519 -34.41 -3.45 -37.69
N LYS A 520 -33.60 -4.44 -38.08
CA LYS A 520 -33.95 -5.34 -39.21
C LYS A 520 -34.94 -6.45 -38.83
N GLY A 521 -35.38 -6.49 -37.57
CA GLY A 521 -36.32 -7.45 -37.00
C GLY A 521 -37.68 -7.45 -37.69
N HIS A 522 -38.44 -8.53 -37.55
CA HIS A 522 -39.79 -8.59 -38.09
C HIS A 522 -40.68 -7.50 -37.49
N SER A 523 -40.49 -7.20 -36.20
CA SER A 523 -41.28 -6.21 -35.46
C SER A 523 -41.11 -4.75 -35.95
N TRP A 524 -40.06 -4.46 -36.71
CA TRP A 524 -39.74 -3.12 -37.25
C TRP A 524 -39.97 -3.00 -38.77
N ARG A 525 -40.44 -4.07 -39.43
CA ARG A 525 -40.81 -4.07 -40.86
C ARG A 525 -42.19 -3.47 -41.10
N LYS A 526 -42.36 -2.22 -40.70
CA LYS A 526 -43.55 -1.40 -41.00
C LYS A 526 -43.14 -0.25 -41.93
N ASN A 527 -44.09 0.34 -42.65
CA ASN A 527 -43.81 1.55 -43.43
C ASN A 527 -43.61 2.74 -42.48
N ALA A 528 -42.60 3.57 -42.72
CA ALA A 528 -42.38 4.79 -41.94
C ALA A 528 -43.52 5.80 -42.18
N THR A 529 -43.91 6.55 -41.14
CA THR A 529 -44.96 7.59 -41.22
C THR A 529 -44.53 8.83 -42.01
N SER A 530 -43.23 9.03 -42.20
CA SER A 530 -42.60 10.23 -42.77
C SER A 530 -41.98 10.02 -44.18
N SER A 531 -41.80 8.76 -44.61
CA SER A 531 -41.08 8.41 -45.85
C SER A 531 -41.51 7.04 -46.40
N THR A 532 -41.20 6.74 -47.67
CA THR A 532 -41.50 5.45 -48.34
C THR A 532 -40.58 4.27 -47.91
N GLY A 533 -39.77 4.46 -46.86
CA GLY A 533 -38.82 3.48 -46.35
C GLY A 533 -39.38 2.55 -45.26
N ILE A 534 -38.64 1.49 -44.95
CA ILE A 534 -38.92 0.60 -43.81
C ILE A 534 -38.60 1.37 -42.51
N LEU A 535 -39.54 1.39 -41.56
CA LEU A 535 -39.41 2.11 -40.28
C LEU A 535 -38.08 1.82 -39.57
N GLY A 536 -37.68 0.56 -39.48
CA GLY A 536 -36.40 0.18 -38.88
C GLY A 536 -35.18 0.79 -39.56
N ASP A 537 -35.18 0.91 -40.89
CA ASP A 537 -34.05 1.47 -41.65
C ASP A 537 -33.97 2.98 -41.45
N VAL A 538 -35.12 3.65 -41.47
CA VAL A 538 -35.25 5.08 -41.19
C VAL A 538 -34.75 5.41 -39.78
N VAL A 539 -35.08 4.58 -38.77
CA VAL A 539 -34.59 4.80 -37.40
C VAL A 539 -33.06 4.67 -37.30
N VAL A 540 -32.44 3.72 -37.99
CA VAL A 540 -30.98 3.55 -38.00
C VAL A 540 -30.28 4.69 -38.76
N GLU A 541 -30.79 5.05 -39.94
CA GLU A 541 -30.21 6.09 -40.79
C GLU A 541 -30.41 7.49 -40.23
N SER A 542 -31.54 7.77 -39.55
CA SER A 542 -31.80 9.06 -38.90
C SER A 542 -30.74 9.44 -37.85
N ARG A 543 -30.03 8.44 -37.30
CA ARG A 543 -28.95 8.59 -36.33
C ARG A 543 -27.55 8.53 -36.95
N GLY A 544 -27.46 8.43 -38.29
CA GLY A 544 -26.20 8.37 -39.03
C GLY A 544 -25.50 7.00 -39.02
N PHE A 545 -26.20 5.94 -38.59
CA PHE A 545 -25.70 4.55 -38.63
C PHE A 545 -26.00 3.89 -39.98
N PHE A 546 -25.39 2.73 -40.23
CA PHE A 546 -25.56 2.03 -41.51
C PHE A 546 -26.61 0.93 -41.38
N ALA A 547 -27.71 1.02 -42.12
CA ALA A 547 -28.80 0.04 -42.04
C ALA A 547 -28.48 -1.33 -42.66
N GLU A 548 -27.40 -1.49 -43.42
CA GLU A 548 -27.13 -2.73 -44.17
C GLU A 548 -26.79 -3.91 -43.22
N ALA A 549 -27.39 -5.09 -43.45
CA ALA A 549 -27.23 -6.26 -42.56
C ALA A 549 -25.78 -6.76 -42.39
N LYS A 550 -24.90 -6.50 -43.36
CA LYS A 550 -23.46 -6.86 -43.30
C LYS A 550 -22.73 -6.17 -42.14
N TRP A 551 -23.21 -5.02 -41.65
CA TRP A 551 -22.58 -4.27 -40.56
C TRP A 551 -22.60 -4.99 -39.22
N TYR A 552 -23.49 -5.96 -39.03
CA TYR A 552 -23.44 -6.85 -37.87
C TYR A 552 -22.13 -7.65 -37.82
N TRP A 553 -21.77 -8.29 -38.93
CA TRP A 553 -20.56 -9.12 -39.01
C TRP A 553 -19.28 -8.29 -39.05
N ILE A 554 -19.31 -7.12 -39.70
CA ILE A 554 -18.21 -6.16 -39.64
C ILE A 554 -17.97 -5.71 -38.20
N GLY A 555 -19.03 -5.38 -37.46
CA GLY A 555 -18.90 -4.96 -36.06
C GLY A 555 -18.37 -6.08 -35.16
N LEU A 556 -18.84 -7.31 -35.34
CA LEU A 556 -18.34 -8.48 -34.62
C LEU A 556 -16.85 -8.74 -34.91
N GLY A 557 -16.46 -8.71 -36.19
CA GLY A 557 -15.07 -8.90 -36.61
C GLY A 557 -14.14 -7.80 -36.08
N ALA A 558 -14.59 -6.54 -36.10
CA ALA A 558 -13.85 -5.42 -35.55
C ALA A 558 -13.61 -5.59 -34.04
N LEU A 559 -14.65 -5.92 -33.26
CA LEU A 559 -14.52 -6.13 -31.81
C LEU A 559 -13.55 -7.27 -31.45
N LEU A 560 -13.58 -8.37 -32.23
CA LEU A 560 -12.61 -9.45 -32.07
C LEU A 560 -11.18 -8.98 -32.37
N GLY A 561 -11.00 -8.20 -33.45
CA GLY A 561 -9.72 -7.58 -33.80
C GLY A 561 -9.18 -6.68 -32.68
N TYR A 562 -9.99 -5.77 -32.15
CA TYR A 562 -9.61 -4.90 -31.02
C TYR A 562 -9.26 -5.71 -29.77
N THR A 563 -10.02 -6.77 -29.47
CA THR A 563 -9.73 -7.65 -28.33
C THR A 563 -8.33 -8.24 -28.46
N ILE A 564 -7.95 -8.75 -29.64
CA ILE A 564 -6.62 -9.30 -29.88
C ILE A 564 -5.55 -8.20 -29.76
N VAL A 565 -5.75 -7.05 -30.41
CA VAL A 565 -4.81 -5.92 -30.38
C VAL A 565 -4.54 -5.45 -28.96
N PHE A 566 -5.58 -5.19 -28.16
CA PHE A 566 -5.38 -4.69 -26.79
C PHE A 566 -4.69 -5.73 -25.90
N ASN A 567 -4.98 -7.02 -26.05
CA ASN A 567 -4.26 -8.06 -25.31
C ASN A 567 -2.79 -8.19 -25.75
N ILE A 568 -2.47 -7.98 -27.04
CA ILE A 568 -1.08 -7.90 -27.51
C ILE A 568 -0.38 -6.67 -26.93
N CYS A 569 -1.01 -5.50 -26.98
CA CYS A 569 -0.46 -4.28 -26.39
C CYS A 569 -0.26 -4.41 -24.87
N TYR A 570 -1.15 -5.10 -24.17
CA TYR A 570 -0.99 -5.46 -22.76
C TYR A 570 0.25 -6.33 -22.54
N MET A 571 0.47 -7.37 -23.36
CA MET A 571 1.68 -8.19 -23.30
C MET A 571 2.95 -7.38 -23.55
N LEU A 572 2.95 -6.49 -24.54
CA LEU A 572 4.08 -5.61 -24.85
C LEU A 572 4.34 -4.63 -23.70
N GLY A 573 3.30 -4.06 -23.10
CA GLY A 573 3.42 -3.18 -21.93
C GLY A 573 4.10 -3.88 -20.76
N LEU A 574 3.70 -5.12 -20.46
CA LEU A 574 4.33 -5.95 -19.43
C LEU A 574 5.78 -6.33 -19.76
N GLN A 575 6.12 -6.50 -21.04
CA GLN A 575 7.46 -6.88 -21.46
C GLN A 575 8.46 -5.71 -21.39
N TYR A 576 8.07 -4.51 -21.80
CA TYR A 576 9.00 -3.40 -22.02
C TYR A 576 8.97 -2.31 -20.94
N LEU A 577 7.90 -2.17 -20.16
CA LEU A 577 7.79 -1.12 -19.15
C LEU A 577 8.29 -1.61 -17.77
N ASN A 578 8.87 -0.69 -17.00
CA ASN A 578 9.37 -0.91 -15.64
C ASN A 578 8.51 -0.16 -14.59
N PRO A 579 8.62 -0.47 -13.29
CA PRO A 579 7.93 0.27 -12.22
C PRO A 579 8.18 1.80 -12.27
N TYR A 580 7.24 2.60 -11.76
CA TYR A 580 7.46 4.03 -11.51
C TYR A 580 8.15 4.25 -10.16
N GLY A 581 9.10 5.19 -10.13
CA GLY A 581 9.85 5.55 -8.92
C GLY A 581 11.14 4.73 -8.80
N LYS A 582 12.27 5.43 -8.62
CA LYS A 582 13.52 4.81 -8.19
C LYS A 582 13.54 4.87 -6.64
N PRO A 583 13.78 3.77 -5.91
CA PRO A 583 14.11 3.84 -4.50
C PRO A 583 15.52 4.43 -4.40
N GLN A 584 15.63 5.75 -4.53
CA GLN A 584 16.86 6.45 -4.20
C GLN A 584 16.77 6.80 -2.72
N ALA A 585 17.66 6.19 -1.93
CA ALA A 585 18.04 6.80 -0.67
C ALA A 585 18.69 8.14 -1.03
N ASN A 586 18.17 9.24 -0.48
CA ASN A 586 18.85 10.53 -0.56
C ASN A 586 20.15 10.38 0.23
N VAL A 587 21.23 9.99 -0.44
CA VAL A 587 22.58 10.16 0.09
C VAL A 587 22.78 11.66 0.18
N SER A 588 22.98 12.17 1.39
CA SER A 588 23.45 13.54 1.58
C SER A 588 24.77 13.67 0.82
N ASP A 589 24.79 14.50 -0.21
CA ASP A 589 26.03 14.99 -0.83
C ASP A 589 26.77 15.82 0.23
N ASP A 590 27.47 15.16 1.14
CA ASP A 590 28.59 15.76 1.85
C ASP A 590 29.79 15.78 0.89
N ASN A 591 29.64 16.50 -0.22
CA ASN A 591 30.79 16.98 -0.98
C ASN A 591 31.36 18.16 -0.18
N GLU A 592 32.28 17.86 0.73
CA GLU A 592 33.23 18.81 1.29
C GLU A 592 34.08 19.39 0.14
N ASN A 593 33.58 20.44 -0.51
CA ASN A 593 34.46 21.48 -1.02
C ASN A 593 34.62 22.48 0.11
N GLY A 594 35.82 22.50 0.68
CA GLY A 594 36.18 23.36 1.79
C GLY A 594 35.88 24.83 1.49
N GLU A 595 35.00 25.42 2.27
CA GLU A 595 35.11 26.79 2.75
C GLU A 595 34.20 26.94 3.98
N THR A 596 34.85 26.96 5.13
CA THR A 596 34.28 27.18 6.46
C THR A 596 33.51 28.51 6.50
N SER A 597 32.19 28.45 6.51
CA SER A 597 31.32 29.58 6.85
C SER A 597 30.47 29.25 8.06
N ILE A 598 31.13 29.22 9.23
CA ILE A 598 30.45 29.23 10.52
C ILE A 598 29.91 30.64 10.75
N VAL A 599 28.62 30.82 10.48
CA VAL A 599 27.89 32.05 10.84
C VAL A 599 27.60 32.01 12.35
N TYR A 600 28.52 32.54 13.14
CA TYR A 600 28.19 32.96 14.50
C TYR A 600 27.33 34.23 14.42
N SER A 601 26.06 34.11 14.83
CA SER A 601 25.26 35.27 15.19
C SER A 601 25.77 35.81 16.53
N SER A 602 26.64 36.81 16.48
CA SER A 602 27.05 37.60 17.63
C SER A 602 26.46 39.01 17.54
N ASN A 603 25.64 39.35 18.53
CA ASN A 603 25.32 40.69 19.03
C ASN A 603 24.56 40.43 20.34
N SER A 604 24.92 40.90 21.53
CA SER A 604 25.95 41.83 22.00
C SER A 604 25.82 41.86 23.54
N LEU A 605 26.94 41.93 24.29
CA LEU A 605 27.21 42.84 25.42
C LEU A 605 28.15 42.23 26.49
N ASP A 606 29.30 42.89 26.57
CA ASP A 606 30.13 43.23 27.73
C ASP A 606 30.94 42.20 28.54
N GLN A 607 32.20 42.61 28.66
CA GLN A 607 33.33 42.00 29.36
C GLN A 607 33.16 42.09 30.88
N THR A 608 33.46 41.00 31.57
CA THR A 608 34.39 41.01 32.72
C THR A 608 34.81 39.57 33.02
N ALA A 609 36.13 39.36 33.03
CA ALA A 609 36.76 38.06 33.28
C ALA A 609 36.73 37.71 34.78
N ALA A 610 36.43 36.43 35.09
CA ALA A 610 37.02 35.72 36.23
C ALA A 610 36.79 34.20 36.13
N ASN A 611 37.84 33.46 36.45
CA ASN A 611 37.98 32.00 36.45
C ASN A 611 36.83 31.22 37.11
N GLY A 612 36.44 30.11 36.49
CA GLY A 612 35.60 29.10 37.12
C GLY A 612 35.35 27.92 36.17
N VAL A 613 35.70 26.73 36.62
CA VAL A 613 35.43 25.42 35.99
C VAL A 613 33.99 25.37 35.46
N THR A 614 33.81 25.32 34.15
CA THR A 614 32.50 25.10 33.53
C THR A 614 32.14 23.63 33.62
N GLU A 615 31.43 23.26 34.68
CA GLU A 615 30.45 22.17 34.61
C GLU A 615 29.50 22.47 33.45
N THR A 616 29.41 21.54 32.51
CA THR A 616 28.43 21.54 31.43
C THR A 616 27.03 21.46 32.02
N LYS A 617 26.41 22.62 32.30
CA LYS A 617 24.97 22.70 32.60
C LYS A 617 24.21 22.07 31.42
N LYS A 618 23.68 20.86 31.61
CA LYS A 618 22.71 20.24 30.71
C LYS A 618 21.59 21.26 30.46
N LYS A 619 21.49 21.80 29.25
CA LYS A 619 20.37 22.67 28.84
C LYS A 619 19.08 21.85 29.00
N GLY A 620 18.22 22.22 29.93
CA GLY A 620 16.86 21.68 30.00
C GLY A 620 16.03 22.15 28.80
N MET A 621 15.00 21.40 28.42
CA MET A 621 14.10 21.80 27.33
C MET A 621 13.36 23.10 27.65
N VAL A 622 13.06 23.90 26.64
CA VAL A 622 12.38 25.21 26.77
C VAL A 622 10.99 25.09 27.39
N LEU A 623 10.27 23.99 27.15
CA LEU A 623 8.98 23.74 27.76
C LEU A 623 9.13 22.83 28.99
N PRO A 624 8.72 23.28 30.19
CA PRO A 624 8.71 22.42 31.37
C PRO A 624 7.66 21.32 31.24
N PHE A 625 7.91 20.17 31.85
CA PHE A 625 6.94 19.10 32.02
C PHE A 625 7.01 18.56 33.46
N GLU A 626 5.90 18.00 33.94
CA GLU A 626 5.87 17.34 35.26
C GLU A 626 6.14 15.84 35.09
N PRO A 627 7.15 15.27 35.78
CA PRO A 627 7.42 13.84 35.74
C PRO A 627 6.32 13.05 36.47
N TYR A 628 5.73 12.07 35.79
CA TYR A 628 4.68 11.20 36.37
C TYR A 628 5.07 9.73 36.36
N SER A 629 4.71 9.02 37.44
CA SER A 629 4.84 7.56 37.56
C SER A 629 3.54 6.87 37.12
N LEU A 630 3.65 5.70 36.50
CA LEU A 630 2.52 4.83 36.18
C LEU A 630 2.58 3.61 37.09
N THR A 631 1.50 3.28 37.77
CA THR A 631 1.38 2.08 38.61
C THR A 631 0.17 1.28 38.17
N PHE A 632 0.29 -0.04 38.20
CA PHE A 632 -0.80 -0.94 37.89
C PHE A 632 -0.74 -2.17 38.78
N ASP A 633 -1.89 -2.58 39.31
CA ASP A 633 -1.98 -3.66 40.29
C ASP A 633 -3.06 -4.66 39.91
N ASN A 634 -2.67 -5.94 39.86
CA ASN A 634 -3.53 -7.08 39.51
C ASN A 634 -4.35 -6.88 38.22
N VAL A 635 -3.74 -6.34 37.16
CA VAL A 635 -4.42 -6.09 35.90
C VAL A 635 -4.74 -7.40 35.17
N VAL A 636 -6.03 -7.62 34.89
CA VAL A 636 -6.54 -8.77 34.12
C VAL A 636 -7.18 -8.24 32.84
N TYR A 637 -6.86 -8.86 31.71
CA TYR A 637 -7.49 -8.57 30.43
C TYR A 637 -8.02 -9.84 29.79
N SER A 638 -9.30 -9.81 29.43
CA SER A 638 -9.99 -10.93 28.79
C SER A 638 -10.76 -10.51 27.55
N VAL A 639 -10.86 -11.41 26.58
CA VAL A 639 -11.64 -11.24 25.34
C VAL A 639 -12.62 -12.39 25.19
N ASP A 640 -13.71 -12.17 24.45
CA ASP A 640 -14.65 -13.25 24.14
C ASP A 640 -13.94 -14.35 23.33
N MET A 641 -14.27 -15.61 23.63
CA MET A 641 -13.61 -16.75 22.99
C MET A 641 -13.83 -16.76 21.46
N PRO A 642 -12.75 -16.83 20.65
CA PRO A 642 -12.87 -16.90 19.19
C PRO A 642 -13.70 -18.10 18.75
N ARG A 643 -14.51 -17.93 17.69
CA ARG A 643 -15.39 -18.99 17.16
C ARG A 643 -14.61 -20.27 16.80
N GLU A 644 -13.44 -20.11 16.21
CA GLU A 644 -12.54 -21.20 15.82
C GLU A 644 -12.11 -22.06 17.02
N MET A 645 -11.84 -21.45 18.19
CA MET A 645 -11.45 -22.19 19.41
C MET A 645 -12.64 -22.79 20.16
N LYS A 646 -13.84 -22.21 20.02
CA LYS A 646 -15.08 -22.82 20.51
C LYS A 646 -15.41 -24.09 19.71
N GLU A 647 -15.22 -24.07 18.39
CA GLU A 647 -15.40 -25.24 17.52
C GLU A 647 -14.39 -26.36 17.82
N GLN A 648 -13.21 -26.03 18.35
CA GLN A 648 -12.21 -27.00 18.85
C GLN A 648 -12.51 -27.57 20.24
N GLY A 649 -13.68 -27.28 20.83
CA GLY A 649 -14.16 -27.93 22.06
C GLY A 649 -13.78 -27.25 23.37
N THR A 650 -13.37 -25.97 23.35
CA THR A 650 -13.06 -25.23 24.58
C THR A 650 -14.34 -24.77 25.29
N SER A 651 -14.51 -25.12 26.57
CA SER A 651 -15.72 -24.85 27.36
C SER A 651 -15.81 -23.44 27.98
N GLU A 652 -14.70 -22.70 28.00
CA GLU A 652 -14.65 -21.34 28.54
C GLU A 652 -15.30 -20.33 27.58
N ASP A 653 -15.94 -19.29 28.14
CA ASP A 653 -16.55 -18.21 27.35
C ASP A 653 -15.60 -17.05 27.07
N LYS A 654 -14.54 -16.88 27.88
CA LYS A 654 -13.58 -15.79 27.76
C LYS A 654 -12.15 -16.32 27.73
N LEU A 655 -11.34 -15.80 26.81
CA LEU A 655 -9.90 -16.02 26.75
C LEU A 655 -9.20 -14.96 27.61
N VAL A 656 -8.56 -15.38 28.69
CA VAL A 656 -7.75 -14.49 29.54
C VAL A 656 -6.34 -14.36 28.95
N LEU A 657 -5.97 -13.14 28.55
CA LEU A 657 -4.68 -12.84 27.93
C LEU A 657 -3.66 -12.28 28.92
N LEU A 658 -4.11 -11.60 29.99
CA LEU A 658 -3.28 -11.10 31.09
C LEU A 658 -3.86 -11.61 32.42
N LYS A 659 -3.03 -12.24 33.27
CA LYS A 659 -3.47 -12.95 34.48
C LYS A 659 -2.99 -12.26 35.77
N GLY A 660 -3.47 -11.04 36.02
CA GLY A 660 -3.23 -10.31 37.26
C GLY A 660 -1.81 -9.74 37.34
N VAL A 661 -1.42 -9.00 36.31
CA VAL A 661 -0.07 -8.42 36.14
C VAL A 661 0.07 -7.16 36.99
N SER A 662 1.20 -6.98 37.68
CA SER A 662 1.46 -5.88 38.62
C SER A 662 2.84 -5.24 38.42
N GLY A 663 2.91 -3.91 38.41
CA GLY A 663 4.17 -3.20 38.21
C GLY A 663 4.07 -1.68 38.33
N ALA A 664 5.23 -1.04 38.26
CA ALA A 664 5.36 0.41 38.25
C ALA A 664 6.42 0.87 37.24
N PHE A 665 6.16 2.01 36.59
CA PHE A 665 7.11 2.71 35.73
C PHE A 665 7.38 4.10 36.31
N ARG A 666 8.66 4.48 36.39
CA ARG A 666 9.12 5.64 37.16
C ARG A 666 9.77 6.69 36.25
N PRO A 667 9.70 7.98 36.62
CA PRO A 667 10.39 9.03 35.88
C PRO A 667 11.90 8.85 35.87
N GLY A 668 12.54 9.13 34.73
CA GLY A 668 13.99 9.03 34.55
C GLY A 668 14.52 7.59 34.44
N VAL A 669 13.63 6.60 34.44
CA VAL A 669 13.95 5.17 34.32
C VAL A 669 13.49 4.67 32.96
N LEU A 670 14.39 4.02 32.22
CA LEU A 670 14.10 3.34 30.98
C LEU A 670 13.79 1.86 31.27
N THR A 671 12.51 1.48 31.10
CA THR A 671 12.05 0.11 31.38
C THR A 671 11.85 -0.70 30.08
N ALA A 672 12.50 -1.86 30.00
CA ALA A 672 12.30 -2.83 28.93
C ALA A 672 11.14 -3.78 29.27
N LEU A 673 10.15 -3.90 28.39
CA LEU A 673 9.10 -4.92 28.44
C LEU A 673 9.46 -6.07 27.48
N MET A 674 9.87 -7.20 28.03
CA MET A 674 10.36 -8.35 27.27
C MET A 674 9.59 -9.63 27.58
N GLY A 675 9.75 -10.62 26.73
CA GLY A 675 9.09 -11.92 26.84
C GLY A 675 8.96 -12.59 25.47
N VAL A 676 8.67 -13.88 25.46
CA VAL A 676 8.45 -14.63 24.21
C VAL A 676 7.27 -14.07 23.40
N SER A 677 7.21 -14.39 22.11
CA SER A 677 6.05 -14.02 21.27
C SER A 677 4.78 -14.68 21.84
N GLY A 678 3.67 -13.93 21.89
CA GLY A 678 2.43 -14.37 22.52
C GLY A 678 2.40 -14.29 24.05
N ALA A 679 3.39 -13.69 24.72
CA ALA A 679 3.38 -13.46 26.17
C ALA A 679 2.38 -12.38 26.64
N GLY A 680 1.83 -11.58 25.73
CA GLY A 680 0.89 -10.50 26.06
C GLY A 680 1.53 -9.11 26.19
N LYS A 681 2.79 -8.92 25.78
CA LYS A 681 3.53 -7.64 25.85
C LYS A 681 2.77 -6.43 25.26
N THR A 682 2.44 -6.49 23.97
CA THR A 682 1.66 -5.45 23.28
C THR A 682 0.26 -5.32 23.87
N THR A 683 -0.32 -6.41 24.37
CA THR A 683 -1.64 -6.36 25.03
C THR A 683 -1.57 -5.58 26.34
N LEU A 684 -0.55 -5.82 27.18
CA LEU A 684 -0.30 -5.05 28.39
C LEU A 684 -0.05 -3.58 28.05
N MET A 685 0.82 -3.30 27.09
CA MET A 685 1.14 -1.94 26.66
C MET A 685 -0.11 -1.20 26.13
N ASP A 686 -0.94 -1.84 25.31
CA ASP A 686 -2.20 -1.27 24.82
C ASP A 686 -3.21 -1.01 25.95
N VAL A 687 -3.32 -1.90 26.94
CA VAL A 687 -4.21 -1.73 28.09
C VAL A 687 -3.74 -0.55 28.95
N LEU A 688 -2.44 -0.47 29.24
CA LEU A 688 -1.84 0.62 30.01
C LEU A 688 -1.90 1.96 29.27
N ALA A 689 -1.73 1.98 27.95
CA ALA A 689 -1.92 3.16 27.11
C ALA A 689 -3.41 3.51 26.90
N GLY A 690 -4.32 2.56 27.17
CA GLY A 690 -5.76 2.73 27.01
C GLY A 690 -6.23 2.74 25.55
N ARG A 691 -5.57 1.94 24.72
CA ARG A 691 -5.84 1.81 23.28
C ARG A 691 -6.75 0.63 22.93
N LYS A 692 -7.00 -0.29 23.88
CA LYS A 692 -7.96 -1.39 23.67
C LYS A 692 -9.39 -0.85 23.62
N THR A 693 -10.05 -1.08 22.49
CA THR A 693 -11.44 -0.65 22.22
C THR A 693 -12.48 -1.74 22.50
N GLY A 694 -12.04 -2.96 22.80
CA GLY A 694 -12.87 -4.10 23.19
C GLY A 694 -12.17 -4.95 24.27
N GLY A 695 -12.86 -5.99 24.74
CA GLY A 695 -12.42 -6.81 25.88
C GLY A 695 -12.78 -6.21 27.24
N TYR A 696 -12.50 -6.96 28.31
CA TYR A 696 -12.76 -6.57 29.69
C TYR A 696 -11.44 -6.34 30.41
N ILE A 697 -11.29 -5.17 31.03
CA ILE A 697 -10.12 -4.79 31.83
C ILE A 697 -10.56 -4.76 33.30
N GLU A 698 -9.87 -5.51 34.15
CA GLU A 698 -10.02 -5.51 35.61
C GLU A 698 -8.68 -5.15 36.26
N GLY A 699 -8.69 -4.71 37.51
CA GLY A 699 -7.51 -4.22 38.24
C GLY A 699 -7.39 -2.70 38.27
N ASP A 700 -6.39 -2.19 38.99
CA ASP A 700 -6.21 -0.76 39.23
C ASP A 700 -5.04 -0.20 38.40
N ILE A 701 -5.25 0.97 37.78
CA ILE A 701 -4.22 1.71 37.04
C ILE A 701 -4.21 3.17 37.54
N LYS A 702 -3.10 3.60 38.13
CA LYS A 702 -2.94 4.93 38.73
C LYS A 702 -1.75 5.70 38.16
N ILE A 703 -1.90 7.02 38.04
CA ILE A 703 -0.87 7.98 37.62
C ILE A 703 -0.48 8.81 38.85
N SER A 704 0.75 8.65 39.33
CA SER A 704 1.27 9.34 40.52
C SER A 704 0.29 9.37 41.71
N GLY A 705 -0.34 8.21 41.97
CA GLY A 705 -1.30 8.00 43.05
C GLY A 705 -2.76 8.31 42.74
N TYR A 706 -3.07 8.92 41.60
CA TYR A 706 -4.44 9.25 41.16
C TYR A 706 -4.97 8.24 40.15
N GLN A 707 -6.29 8.00 40.13
CA GLN A 707 -6.89 7.07 39.17
C GLN A 707 -6.70 7.56 37.73
N LYS A 708 -6.27 6.67 36.83
CA LYS A 708 -6.11 6.99 35.41
C LYS A 708 -7.46 7.37 34.77
N LYS A 709 -7.60 8.63 34.34
CA LYS A 709 -8.73 9.08 33.50
C LYS A 709 -8.42 8.82 32.02
N GLN A 710 -9.14 7.86 31.44
CA GLN A 710 -8.86 7.38 30.07
C GLN A 710 -8.99 8.47 29.00
N GLU A 711 -9.97 9.37 29.12
CA GLU A 711 -10.25 10.39 28.10
C GLU A 711 -9.12 11.40 27.93
N THR A 712 -8.46 11.78 29.02
CA THR A 712 -7.45 12.85 29.04
C THR A 712 -6.02 12.31 29.11
N PHE A 713 -5.84 10.99 29.24
CA PHE A 713 -4.53 10.36 29.40
C PHE A 713 -3.60 10.64 28.21
N SER A 714 -4.12 10.69 26.98
CA SER A 714 -3.36 11.01 25.76
C SER A 714 -2.70 12.39 25.76
N ARG A 715 -3.10 13.29 26.67
CA ARG A 715 -2.48 14.63 26.83
C ARG A 715 -1.14 14.58 27.56
N ILE A 716 -0.90 13.55 28.37
CA ILE A 716 0.34 13.37 29.13
C ILE A 716 1.15 12.16 28.67
N SER A 717 0.58 11.34 27.78
CA SER A 717 1.22 10.14 27.24
C SER A 717 1.54 10.25 25.74
N GLY A 718 2.72 9.82 25.32
CA GLY A 718 3.06 9.53 23.92
C GLY A 718 3.02 8.03 23.64
N TYR A 719 2.64 7.63 22.42
CA TYR A 719 2.66 6.22 22.01
C TYR A 719 3.28 6.08 20.61
N CYS A 720 4.47 5.49 20.54
CA CYS A 720 5.13 5.16 19.28
C CYS A 720 4.66 3.77 18.84
N GLU A 721 3.93 3.70 17.73
CA GLU A 721 3.45 2.42 17.17
C GLU A 721 4.57 1.66 16.45
N GLN A 722 4.41 0.34 16.32
CA GLN A 722 5.34 -0.50 15.56
C GLN A 722 5.42 -0.08 14.08
N ASN A 723 4.28 0.25 13.47
CA ASN A 723 4.19 0.71 12.08
C ASN A 723 4.29 2.24 12.01
N ASP A 724 5.32 2.74 11.33
CA ASP A 724 5.57 4.18 11.21
C ASP A 724 4.71 4.83 10.12
N ILE A 725 3.44 5.10 10.44
CA ILE A 725 2.48 5.71 9.52
C ILE A 725 2.51 7.24 9.64
N HIS A 726 2.84 7.92 8.54
CA HIS A 726 2.89 9.38 8.43
C HIS A 726 2.36 9.82 7.06
N SER A 727 1.93 11.08 6.94
CA SER A 727 1.50 11.62 5.63
C SER A 727 2.70 11.74 4.67
N PRO A 728 2.60 11.23 3.44
CA PRO A 728 3.78 11.07 2.57
C PRO A 728 4.28 12.38 1.94
N PHE A 729 3.44 13.40 1.83
CA PHE A 729 3.74 14.65 1.09
C PHE A 729 4.15 15.83 1.99
N VAL A 730 4.28 15.61 3.30
CA VAL A 730 4.82 16.60 4.24
C VAL A 730 6.29 16.35 4.54
N THR A 731 7.01 17.38 4.99
CA THR A 731 8.41 17.24 5.42
C THR A 731 8.50 16.76 6.88
N VAL A 732 9.70 16.35 7.30
CA VAL A 732 10.02 16.05 8.69
C VAL A 732 9.64 17.22 9.60
N TYR A 733 10.09 18.43 9.28
CA TYR A 733 9.79 19.62 10.10
C TYR A 733 8.30 19.92 10.18
N GLU A 734 7.59 19.86 9.06
CA GLU A 734 6.15 20.15 9.01
C GLU A 734 5.33 19.12 9.80
N SER A 735 5.75 17.86 9.81
CA SER A 735 5.14 16.81 10.62
C SER A 735 5.24 17.12 12.11
N LEU A 736 6.40 17.64 12.55
CA LEU A 736 6.61 18.06 13.93
C LEU A 736 5.81 19.32 14.27
N VAL A 737 5.81 20.33 13.41
CA VAL A 737 5.03 21.56 13.59
C VAL A 737 3.53 21.25 13.66
N TYR A 738 3.03 20.36 12.81
CA TYR A 738 1.63 19.92 12.82
C TYR A 738 1.26 19.25 14.16
N SER A 739 2.11 18.34 14.65
CA SER A 739 1.88 17.67 15.93
C SER A 739 1.96 18.65 17.12
N ALA A 740 2.97 19.51 17.12
CA ALA A 740 3.15 20.55 18.14
C ALA A 740 1.95 21.51 18.18
N TRP A 741 1.42 21.92 17.03
CA TRP A 741 0.27 22.81 16.96
C TRP A 741 -0.97 22.17 17.59
N LEU A 742 -1.24 20.89 17.32
CA LEU A 742 -2.45 20.22 17.78
C LEU A 742 -2.38 19.74 19.24
N ARG A 743 -1.20 19.36 19.73
CA ARG A 743 -1.05 18.72 21.04
C ARG A 743 -0.55 19.65 22.14
N LEU A 744 0.17 20.73 21.81
CA LEU A 744 0.58 21.71 22.83
C LEU A 744 -0.59 22.63 23.24
N PRO A 745 -0.60 23.12 24.50
CA PRO A 745 -1.61 24.08 24.96
C PRO A 745 -1.58 25.39 24.18
N ASP A 746 -2.74 26.05 24.06
CA ASP A 746 -2.88 27.35 23.39
C ASP A 746 -2.11 28.49 24.08
N SER A 747 -1.75 28.31 25.36
CA SER A 747 -0.89 29.23 26.11
C SER A 747 0.55 29.29 25.59
N VAL A 748 0.99 28.32 24.77
CA VAL A 748 2.33 28.28 24.20
C VAL A 748 2.35 29.08 22.89
N ASP A 749 3.09 30.20 22.90
CA ASP A 749 3.24 31.07 21.74
C ASP A 749 3.95 30.36 20.57
N SER A 750 3.73 30.88 19.35
CA SER A 750 4.27 30.26 18.15
C SER A 750 5.80 30.24 18.10
N LYS A 751 6.49 31.22 18.72
CA LYS A 751 7.95 31.28 18.70
C LYS A 751 8.54 30.23 19.64
N THR A 752 7.99 30.11 20.85
CA THR A 752 8.35 29.06 21.81
C THR A 752 8.06 27.67 21.25
N ARG A 753 6.94 27.50 20.54
CA ARG A 753 6.62 26.26 19.82
C ARG A 753 7.67 25.88 18.79
N MET A 754 8.12 26.84 17.97
CA MET A 754 9.15 26.59 16.96
C MET A 754 10.50 26.26 17.59
N MET A 755 10.90 26.99 18.65
CA MET A 755 12.11 26.68 19.41
C MET A 755 12.07 25.27 19.98
N PHE A 756 10.92 24.86 20.55
CA PHE A 756 10.73 23.52 21.08
C PHE A 756 10.81 22.43 19.99
N VAL A 757 10.24 22.69 18.80
CA VAL A 757 10.35 21.76 17.66
C VAL A 757 11.81 21.59 17.23
N ASP A 758 12.59 22.69 17.16
CA ASP A 758 14.00 22.61 16.80
C ASP A 758 14.84 21.87 17.87
N GLU A 759 14.54 22.07 19.17
CA GLU A 759 15.16 21.30 20.27
C GLU A 759 14.86 19.81 20.19
N VAL A 760 13.60 19.43 19.93
CA VAL A 760 13.24 18.01 19.76
C VAL A 760 13.95 17.43 18.53
N MET A 761 14.06 18.20 17.44
CA MET A 761 14.77 17.76 16.23
C MET A 761 16.27 17.55 16.47
N GLU A 762 16.89 18.37 17.33
CA GLU A 762 18.27 18.19 17.79
C GLU A 762 18.40 16.95 18.68
N LEU A 763 17.49 16.77 19.64
CA LEU A 763 17.45 15.62 20.56
C LEU A 763 17.38 14.27 19.81
N VAL A 764 16.62 14.23 18.71
CA VAL A 764 16.46 13.04 17.86
C VAL A 764 17.40 13.00 16.64
N GLU A 765 18.34 13.94 16.54
CA GLU A 765 19.32 14.03 15.45
C GLU A 765 18.72 14.07 14.03
N LEU A 766 17.54 14.69 13.85
CA LEU A 766 16.85 14.81 12.55
C LEU A 766 17.14 16.13 11.81
N VAL A 767 18.00 17.00 12.34
CA VAL A 767 18.33 18.31 11.75
C VAL A 767 18.74 18.24 10.26
N PRO A 768 19.59 17.29 9.81
CA PRO A 768 19.96 17.18 8.39
C PRO A 768 18.77 16.86 7.46
N LEU A 769 17.72 16.26 8.01
CA LEU A 769 16.55 15.79 7.28
C LEU A 769 15.35 16.73 7.43
N LYS A 770 15.54 17.93 8.00
CA LYS A 770 14.47 18.92 8.28
C LYS A 770 13.53 19.15 7.08
N SER A 771 14.11 19.25 5.87
CA SER A 771 13.39 19.52 4.62
C SER A 771 13.08 18.28 3.79
N ALA A 772 13.47 17.08 4.24
CA ALA A 772 13.21 15.84 3.52
C ALA A 772 11.72 15.47 3.58
N LEU A 773 11.18 15.02 2.44
CA LEU A 773 9.82 14.49 2.37
C LEU A 773 9.73 13.12 3.03
N VAL A 774 8.64 12.90 3.76
CA VAL A 774 8.42 11.65 4.49
C VAL A 774 8.27 10.46 3.54
N GLY A 775 7.47 10.59 2.48
CA GLY A 775 7.24 9.55 1.47
C GLY A 775 6.45 8.34 1.97
N LEU A 776 6.14 7.41 1.05
CA LEU A 776 5.39 6.18 1.32
C LEU A 776 6.33 5.09 1.85
N PRO A 777 5.96 4.37 2.93
CA PRO A 777 6.78 3.29 3.49
C PRO A 777 7.20 2.25 2.44
N GLY A 778 8.49 1.92 2.38
CA GLY A 778 9.04 0.90 1.47
C GLY A 778 9.06 1.28 -0.01
N VAL A 779 8.65 2.51 -0.37
CA VAL A 779 8.62 2.99 -1.76
C VAL A 779 9.55 4.17 -1.97
N ASN A 780 9.43 5.23 -1.18
CA ASN A 780 10.22 6.46 -1.32
C ASN A 780 10.25 7.31 -0.03
N GLY A 781 11.11 8.33 -0.01
CA GLY A 781 11.23 9.29 1.10
C GLY A 781 12.23 8.82 2.16
N LEU A 782 11.83 8.87 3.43
CA LEU A 782 12.69 8.52 4.57
C LEU A 782 12.95 7.02 4.65
N SER A 783 14.18 6.67 5.06
CA SER A 783 14.54 5.30 5.45
C SER A 783 13.73 4.84 6.67
N THR A 784 13.74 3.53 6.95
CA THR A 784 13.04 2.96 8.12
C THR A 784 13.52 3.58 9.44
N GLU A 785 14.84 3.72 9.60
CA GLU A 785 15.51 4.36 10.73
C GLU A 785 15.07 5.81 10.93
N GLN A 786 15.15 6.61 9.86
CA GLN A 786 14.78 8.02 9.89
C GLN A 786 13.28 8.21 10.20
N ARG A 787 12.45 7.29 9.69
CA ARG A 787 11.01 7.29 9.93
C ARG A 787 10.66 6.90 11.37
N LYS A 788 11.37 5.94 11.97
CA LYS A 788 11.25 5.58 13.40
C LYS A 788 11.60 6.78 14.28
N ARG A 789 12.71 7.47 14.00
CA ARG A 789 13.06 8.72 14.69
C ARG A 789 12.01 9.81 14.51
N LEU A 790 11.43 9.94 13.32
CA LEU A 790 10.31 10.86 13.09
C LEU A 790 9.08 10.48 13.93
N THR A 791 8.74 9.19 14.04
CA THR A 791 7.65 8.72 14.91
C THR A 791 7.90 9.13 16.36
N ILE A 792 9.10 8.90 16.88
CA ILE A 792 9.50 9.31 18.24
C ILE A 792 9.38 10.83 18.38
N ALA A 793 9.94 11.59 17.45
CA ALA A 793 9.93 13.04 17.47
C ALA A 793 8.50 13.62 17.45
N VAL A 794 7.59 13.06 16.64
CA VAL A 794 6.17 13.48 16.55
C VAL A 794 5.42 13.28 17.87
N GLU A 795 5.76 12.24 18.63
CA GLU A 795 5.19 12.02 19.96
C GLU A 795 5.87 12.92 21.02
N LEU A 796 7.17 13.20 20.88
CA LEU A 796 7.93 14.06 21.81
C LEU A 796 7.53 15.53 21.75
N VAL A 797 7.20 16.06 20.57
CA VAL A 797 6.73 17.46 20.44
C VAL A 797 5.39 17.73 21.14
N ALA A 798 4.69 16.70 21.60
CA ALA A 798 3.53 16.86 22.49
C ALA A 798 3.92 17.18 23.94
N ASN A 799 5.22 17.20 24.26
CA ASN A 799 5.77 17.32 25.60
C ASN A 799 5.20 16.29 26.61
N PRO A 800 5.14 14.98 26.28
CA PRO A 800 4.54 13.98 27.16
C PRO A 800 5.44 13.68 28.38
N SER A 801 4.83 13.28 29.49
CA SER A 801 5.52 12.83 30.70
C SER A 801 5.79 11.32 30.69
N ILE A 802 4.90 10.55 30.05
CA ILE A 802 4.98 9.09 29.93
C ILE A 802 5.04 8.73 28.44
N ILE A 803 5.97 7.87 28.02
CA ILE A 803 6.11 7.46 26.63
C ILE A 803 6.13 5.94 26.55
N PHE A 804 5.23 5.39 25.75
CA PHE A 804 5.22 3.99 25.35
C PHE A 804 5.84 3.87 23.96
N MET A 805 6.78 2.95 23.79
CA MET A 805 7.41 2.67 22.50
C MET A 805 7.25 1.19 22.16
N ASP A 806 6.43 0.91 21.16
CA ASP A 806 6.20 -0.45 20.72
C ASP A 806 7.24 -0.85 19.67
N GLU A 807 8.20 -1.67 20.10
CA GLU A 807 9.34 -2.15 19.30
C GLU A 807 10.08 -1.02 18.54
N PRO A 808 10.73 -0.09 19.25
CA PRO A 808 11.43 1.04 18.62
C PRO A 808 12.60 0.59 17.72
N THR A 809 13.12 -0.61 17.93
CA THR A 809 14.24 -1.20 17.16
C THR A 809 13.78 -2.18 16.08
N SER A 810 12.47 -2.36 15.87
CA SER A 810 11.96 -3.34 14.89
C SER A 810 12.32 -2.95 13.45
N GLY A 811 12.85 -3.89 12.67
CA GLY A 811 13.15 -3.67 11.25
C GLY A 811 14.32 -2.72 10.99
N LEU A 812 15.10 -2.42 12.03
CA LEU A 812 16.32 -1.61 11.95
C LEU A 812 17.55 -2.53 12.04
N ASP A 813 18.62 -2.11 11.36
CA ASP A 813 19.95 -2.63 11.66
C ASP A 813 20.41 -2.19 13.05
N ALA A 814 21.37 -2.88 13.68
CA ALA A 814 21.69 -2.50 15.05
C ALA A 814 22.49 -1.19 15.20
N ARG A 815 23.07 -0.61 14.13
CA ARG A 815 23.58 0.77 14.15
C ARG A 815 22.42 1.77 14.18
N ALA A 816 21.44 1.61 13.29
CA ALA A 816 20.18 2.33 13.25
C ALA A 816 19.41 2.18 14.57
N ALA A 817 19.37 0.96 15.11
CA ALA A 817 18.77 0.68 16.41
C ALA A 817 19.55 1.35 17.54
N ALA A 818 20.89 1.38 17.51
CA ALA A 818 21.71 2.09 18.49
C ALA A 818 21.50 3.62 18.40
N ILE A 819 21.38 4.19 17.20
CA ILE A 819 21.04 5.61 17.00
C ILE A 819 19.65 5.91 17.57
N VAL A 820 18.66 5.05 17.28
CA VAL A 820 17.32 5.18 17.85
C VAL A 820 17.35 5.02 19.38
N MET A 821 18.07 4.03 19.90
CA MET A 821 18.16 3.80 21.35
C MET A 821 18.94 4.90 22.07
N ARG A 822 19.95 5.51 21.44
CA ARG A 822 20.59 6.73 21.94
C ARG A 822 19.59 7.86 22.05
N THR A 823 18.74 8.02 21.03
CA THR A 823 17.64 9.01 21.05
C THR A 823 16.63 8.73 22.17
N VAL A 824 16.29 7.45 22.40
CA VAL A 824 15.42 7.03 23.51
C VAL A 824 16.07 7.31 24.85
N ARG A 825 17.37 7.02 25.01
CA ARG A 825 18.14 7.30 26.24
C ARG A 825 18.20 8.79 26.53
N ASN A 826 18.53 9.61 25.52
CA ASN A 826 18.51 11.06 25.61
C ASN A 826 17.13 11.57 26.06
N THR A 827 16.06 10.96 25.56
CA THR A 827 14.68 11.27 25.97
C THR A 827 14.43 10.94 27.45
N VAL A 828 14.88 9.79 27.94
CA VAL A 828 14.68 9.41 29.35
C VAL A 828 15.47 10.33 30.27
N ASP A 829 16.69 10.72 29.86
CA ASP A 829 17.60 11.58 30.63
C ASP A 829 17.05 13.01 30.85
N THR A 830 16.00 13.39 30.12
CA THR A 830 15.25 14.62 30.40
C THR A 830 14.35 14.51 31.64
N GLY A 831 14.17 13.31 32.21
CA GLY A 831 13.32 13.02 33.37
C GLY A 831 11.97 12.37 33.05
N ARG A 832 11.76 11.86 31.83
CA ARG A 832 10.51 11.23 31.40
C ARG A 832 10.41 9.76 31.81
N THR A 833 9.19 9.25 31.94
CA THR A 833 8.94 7.82 32.15
C THR A 833 8.83 7.15 30.78
N VAL A 834 9.75 6.26 30.44
CA VAL A 834 9.78 5.61 29.12
C VAL A 834 9.77 4.10 29.25
N VAL A 835 8.83 3.47 28.53
CA VAL A 835 8.66 2.03 28.51
C VAL A 835 8.69 1.58 27.07
N CYS A 836 9.52 0.59 26.75
CA CYS A 836 9.54 0.03 25.40
C CYS A 836 9.45 -1.49 25.38
N THR A 837 8.72 -2.04 24.42
CA THR A 837 8.78 -3.47 24.11
C THR A 837 10.02 -3.75 23.27
N ILE A 838 10.79 -4.78 23.62
CA ILE A 838 11.93 -5.24 22.81
C ILE A 838 11.93 -6.76 22.73
N HIS A 839 12.26 -7.29 21.55
CA HIS A 839 12.15 -8.72 21.28
C HIS A 839 13.47 -9.50 21.45
N GLN A 840 14.64 -8.88 21.25
CA GLN A 840 16.00 -9.43 21.52
C GLN A 840 17.06 -8.35 21.20
N PRO A 841 17.51 -7.54 22.17
CA PRO A 841 18.50 -6.49 21.94
C PRO A 841 19.94 -7.02 21.93
N SER A 842 20.86 -6.26 21.32
CA SER A 842 22.31 -6.45 21.51
C SER A 842 22.71 -6.18 22.97
N ILE A 843 23.91 -6.58 23.37
CA ILE A 843 24.42 -6.37 24.74
C ILE A 843 24.39 -4.87 25.08
N ASP A 844 24.91 -4.02 24.20
CA ASP A 844 24.94 -2.56 24.39
C ASP A 844 23.54 -1.96 24.56
N ILE A 845 22.56 -2.40 23.76
CA ILE A 845 21.17 -1.93 23.87
C ILE A 845 20.52 -2.46 25.15
N PHE A 846 20.78 -3.73 25.50
CA PHE A 846 20.20 -4.33 26.70
C PHE A 846 20.71 -3.67 27.98
N GLU A 847 22.00 -3.37 28.03
CA GLU A 847 22.63 -2.71 29.18
C GLU A 847 22.31 -1.21 29.27
N ALA A 848 21.74 -0.60 28.23
CA ALA A 848 21.20 0.76 28.28
C ALA A 848 19.87 0.87 29.07
N PHE A 849 19.22 -0.27 29.37
CA PHE A 849 18.02 -0.33 30.20
C PHE A 849 18.33 -0.26 31.68
N ASP A 850 17.49 0.45 32.42
CA ASP A 850 17.60 0.53 33.88
C ASP A 850 16.83 -0.63 34.55
N GLU A 851 15.66 -0.97 34.02
CA GLU A 851 14.74 -1.97 34.54
C GLU A 851 14.21 -2.92 33.46
N LEU A 852 13.86 -4.14 33.87
CA LEU A 852 13.27 -5.17 33.04
C LEU A 852 11.94 -5.63 33.62
N PHE A 853 10.92 -5.65 32.77
CA PHE A 853 9.63 -6.30 32.99
C PHE A 853 9.55 -7.51 32.05
N LEU A 854 9.74 -8.72 32.58
CA LEU A 854 9.81 -9.96 31.81
C LEU A 854 8.52 -10.78 32.00
N MET A 855 7.90 -11.15 30.88
CA MET A 855 6.66 -11.94 30.83
C MET A 855 6.88 -13.30 30.15
N LYS A 856 6.22 -14.34 30.68
CA LYS A 856 6.12 -15.65 30.03
C LYS A 856 4.81 -15.81 29.24
N ARG A 857 4.75 -16.83 28.39
CA ARG A 857 3.54 -17.20 27.65
C ARG A 857 2.38 -17.45 28.63
N GLY A 858 1.21 -16.87 28.35
CA GLY A 858 0.04 -16.96 29.24
C GLY A 858 -0.21 -15.71 30.09
N GLY A 859 0.52 -14.61 29.85
CA GLY A 859 0.19 -13.30 30.45
C GLY A 859 0.60 -13.17 31.90
N GLN A 860 1.74 -13.76 32.27
CA GLN A 860 2.26 -13.78 33.64
C GLN A 860 3.70 -13.24 33.68
N GLU A 861 3.99 -12.53 34.76
CA GLU A 861 5.30 -11.95 35.09
C GLU A 861 6.23 -12.98 35.75
N ILE A 862 7.50 -12.98 35.34
CA ILE A 862 8.54 -13.88 35.87
C ILE A 862 9.76 -13.14 36.42
N TYR A 863 9.93 -11.86 36.07
CA TYR A 863 10.92 -10.95 36.63
C TYR A 863 10.46 -9.51 36.43
N VAL A 864 10.43 -8.72 37.50
CA VAL A 864 10.21 -7.26 37.42
C VAL A 864 11.20 -6.59 38.36
N GLY A 865 12.17 -5.87 37.81
CA GLY A 865 13.20 -5.23 38.63
C GLY A 865 14.38 -4.66 37.85
N PRO A 866 15.38 -4.09 38.55
CA PRO A 866 16.56 -3.49 37.94
C PRO A 866 17.45 -4.54 37.29
N LEU A 867 18.12 -4.19 36.18
CA LEU A 867 19.10 -5.09 35.55
C LEU A 867 20.42 -5.16 36.35
N GLY A 868 20.80 -4.03 36.98
CA GLY A 868 22.09 -3.87 37.65
C GLY A 868 23.24 -3.69 36.67
N HIS A 869 24.41 -3.24 37.16
CA HIS A 869 25.59 -3.06 36.32
C HIS A 869 25.93 -4.38 35.61
N HIS A 870 26.11 -4.34 34.29
CA HIS A 870 26.35 -5.51 33.44
C HIS A 870 25.30 -6.63 33.61
N SER A 871 24.02 -6.29 33.80
CA SER A 871 22.92 -7.24 34.02
C SER A 871 23.11 -8.17 35.23
N SER A 872 23.96 -7.80 36.20
CA SER A 872 24.37 -8.70 37.29
C SER A 872 23.24 -9.09 38.24
N HIS A 873 22.22 -8.25 38.44
CA HIS A 873 21.07 -8.60 39.30
C HIS A 873 20.18 -9.66 38.63
N LEU A 874 19.92 -9.48 37.34
CA LEU A 874 19.17 -10.44 36.52
C LEU A 874 19.85 -11.81 36.48
N ILE A 875 21.16 -11.83 36.20
CA ILE A 875 21.94 -13.08 36.12
C ILE A 875 21.91 -13.81 37.46
N LYS A 876 22.18 -13.11 38.57
CA LYS A 876 22.13 -13.71 39.91
C LYS A 876 20.75 -14.27 40.26
N TYR A 877 19.68 -13.59 39.86
CA TYR A 877 18.31 -14.06 40.12
C TYR A 877 18.04 -15.41 39.46
N PHE A 878 18.31 -15.54 38.16
CA PHE A 878 18.06 -16.80 37.44
C PHE A 878 19.08 -17.90 37.79
N GLU A 879 20.36 -17.56 38.03
CA GLU A 879 21.37 -18.54 38.46
C GLU A 879 21.13 -19.07 39.88
N SER A 880 20.38 -18.34 40.72
CA SER A 880 19.99 -18.82 42.05
C SER A 880 18.96 -19.96 42.00
N MET A 881 18.32 -20.18 40.85
CA MET A 881 17.32 -21.23 40.66
C MET A 881 17.99 -22.57 40.34
N ASN A 882 17.57 -23.63 41.03
CA ASN A 882 18.15 -24.97 40.83
C ASN A 882 17.88 -25.48 39.40
N GLY A 883 18.94 -25.88 38.71
CA GLY A 883 18.88 -26.51 37.38
C GLY A 883 19.02 -25.54 36.19
N VAL A 884 18.99 -24.21 36.42
CA VAL A 884 19.25 -23.22 35.36
C VAL A 884 20.74 -23.22 34.99
N SER A 885 21.04 -23.22 33.69
CA SER A 885 22.41 -23.19 33.19
C SER A 885 23.06 -21.82 33.40
N LYS A 886 24.30 -21.80 33.92
CA LYS A 886 25.07 -20.56 34.09
C LYS A 886 25.40 -19.88 32.77
N ILE A 887 25.46 -18.56 32.76
CA ILE A 887 25.83 -17.80 31.57
C ILE A 887 27.31 -18.01 31.22
N LYS A 888 27.61 -18.20 29.93
CA LYS A 888 28.99 -18.31 29.44
C LYS A 888 29.61 -16.91 29.28
N GLY A 889 30.93 -16.79 29.44
CA GLY A 889 31.63 -15.52 29.21
C GLY A 889 31.41 -15.00 27.79
N GLY A 890 31.09 -13.70 27.66
CA GLY A 890 30.81 -13.05 26.37
C GLY A 890 29.41 -13.32 25.78
N TYR A 891 28.58 -14.13 26.44
CA TYR A 891 27.24 -14.46 25.95
C TYR A 891 26.23 -13.34 26.28
N ASN A 892 25.27 -13.08 25.37
CA ASN A 892 24.31 -12.00 25.56
C ASN A 892 23.29 -12.35 26.67
N PRO A 893 23.21 -11.58 27.78
CA PRO A 893 22.28 -11.84 28.87
C PRO A 893 20.80 -11.87 28.43
N ALA A 894 20.42 -11.05 27.45
CA ALA A 894 19.05 -10.98 26.96
C ALA A 894 18.64 -12.25 26.19
N THR A 895 19.56 -12.81 25.40
CA THR A 895 19.36 -14.08 24.69
C THR A 895 19.28 -15.23 25.70
N TRP A 896 20.26 -15.30 26.61
CA TRP A 896 20.31 -16.33 27.65
C TRP A 896 19.04 -16.38 28.50
N MET A 897 18.54 -15.23 28.97
CA MET A 897 17.34 -15.23 29.81
C MET A 897 16.11 -15.78 29.08
N LEU A 898 15.95 -15.50 27.78
CA LEU A 898 14.81 -15.98 26.99
C LEU A 898 14.91 -17.48 26.69
N GLU A 899 16.13 -18.01 26.56
CA GLU A 899 16.37 -19.44 26.37
C GLU A 899 16.09 -20.24 27.65
N VAL A 900 16.62 -19.80 28.79
CA VAL A 900 16.44 -20.52 30.08
C VAL A 900 15.02 -20.42 30.61
N THR A 901 14.27 -19.37 30.24
CA THR A 901 12.85 -19.19 30.61
C THR A 901 11.88 -19.69 29.53
N SER A 902 12.38 -20.42 28.53
CA SER A 902 11.54 -21.01 27.47
C SER A 902 10.62 -22.11 28.01
N SER A 903 9.45 -22.29 27.39
CA SER A 903 8.47 -23.29 27.84
C SER A 903 9.01 -24.73 27.82
N SER A 904 9.93 -25.05 26.90
CA SER A 904 10.59 -26.36 26.87
C SER A 904 11.51 -26.57 28.09
N GLN A 905 12.23 -25.53 28.51
CA GLN A 905 13.07 -25.59 29.71
C GLN A 905 12.24 -25.61 30.99
N GLU A 906 11.15 -24.85 31.03
CA GLU A 906 10.19 -24.84 32.14
C GLU A 906 9.65 -26.26 32.43
N VAL A 907 9.27 -26.99 31.36
CA VAL A 907 8.83 -28.39 31.46
C VAL A 907 9.98 -29.33 31.84
N ALA A 908 11.18 -29.14 31.27
CA ALA A 908 12.34 -29.98 31.56
C ALA A 908 12.81 -29.86 33.02
N LEU A 909 12.73 -28.67 33.59
CA LEU A 909 13.09 -28.37 34.98
C LEU A 909 11.95 -28.69 35.97
N GLY A 910 10.70 -28.77 35.50
CA GLY A 910 9.53 -28.97 36.35
C GLY A 910 9.25 -27.79 37.29
N VAL A 911 9.57 -26.57 36.87
CA VAL A 911 9.45 -25.33 37.68
C VAL A 911 8.46 -24.39 37.01
N ASP A 912 7.57 -23.73 37.75
CA ASP A 912 6.81 -22.58 37.24
C ASP A 912 7.51 -21.27 37.62
N PHE A 913 8.12 -20.60 36.65
CA PHE A 913 8.86 -19.36 36.89
C PHE A 913 8.01 -18.21 37.45
N ALA A 914 6.70 -18.19 37.16
CA ALA A 914 5.79 -17.17 37.67
C ALA A 914 5.45 -17.41 39.15
N GLU A 915 5.35 -18.67 39.57
CA GLU A 915 5.19 -19.02 40.99
C GLU A 915 6.47 -18.70 41.79
N VAL A 916 7.64 -19.02 41.23
CA VAL A 916 8.94 -18.66 41.83
C VAL A 916 9.05 -17.14 42.02
N TYR A 917 8.67 -16.36 41.01
CA TYR A 917 8.67 -14.90 41.11
C TYR A 917 7.72 -14.40 42.20
N LYS A 918 6.47 -14.88 42.26
CA LYS A 918 5.50 -14.48 43.31
C LYS A 918 5.99 -14.75 44.73
N ASN A 919 6.77 -15.81 44.93
CA ASN A 919 7.34 -16.17 46.23
C ASN A 919 8.68 -15.48 46.53
N SER A 920 9.24 -14.74 45.58
CA SER A 920 10.54 -14.07 45.71
C SER A 920 10.47 -12.76 46.51
N ASP A 921 11.60 -12.35 47.10
CA ASP A 921 11.72 -11.05 47.75
C ASP A 921 11.67 -9.87 46.75
N LEU A 922 11.97 -10.14 45.47
CA LEU A 922 11.83 -9.17 44.39
C LEU A 922 10.36 -8.79 44.19
N PHE A 923 9.44 -9.77 44.20
CA PHE A 923 8.00 -9.49 44.08
C PHE A 923 7.46 -8.70 45.28
N LYS A 924 7.88 -9.03 46.51
CA LYS A 924 7.51 -8.26 47.72
C LYS A 924 7.98 -6.80 47.62
N SER A 925 9.22 -6.59 47.17
CA SER A 925 9.80 -5.26 46.98
C SER A 925 9.08 -4.46 45.88
N ASN A 926 8.68 -5.13 44.80
CA ASN A 926 7.89 -4.49 43.75
C ASN A 926 6.48 -4.12 44.24
N LYS A 927 5.82 -4.99 45.02
CA LYS A 927 4.52 -4.68 45.64
C LYS A 927 4.59 -3.50 46.63
N SER A 928 5.66 -3.38 47.41
CA SER A 928 5.86 -2.21 48.28
C SER A 928 6.07 -0.93 47.47
N LEU A 929 6.83 -1.00 46.37
CA LEU A 929 7.05 0.13 45.47
C LEU A 929 5.75 0.58 44.79
N ILE A 930 4.92 -0.37 44.34
CA ILE A 930 3.60 -0.08 43.76
C ILE A 930 2.74 0.65 44.80
N LEU A 931 2.73 0.17 46.05
CA LEU A 931 1.93 0.78 47.12
C LEU A 931 2.39 2.20 47.45
N GLU A 932 3.71 2.43 47.52
CA GLU A 932 4.30 3.75 47.72
C GLU A 932 3.90 4.72 46.60
N LEU A 933 4.11 4.34 45.34
CA LEU A 933 3.82 5.17 44.17
C LEU A 933 2.31 5.31 43.88
N SER A 934 1.48 4.41 44.43
CA SER A 934 0.01 4.47 44.37
C SER A 934 -0.58 5.44 45.38
N THR A 935 0.22 5.99 46.31
CA THR A 935 -0.22 7.04 47.22
C THR A 935 0.22 8.41 46.71
N PRO A 936 -0.70 9.39 46.62
CA PRO A 936 -0.36 10.72 46.13
C PRO A 936 0.53 11.45 47.15
N LEU A 937 1.58 12.12 46.64
CA LEU A 937 2.48 12.92 47.48
C LEU A 937 1.72 14.06 48.18
N PRO A 938 2.06 14.42 49.43
CA PRO A 938 1.42 15.52 50.15
C PRO A 938 1.55 16.84 49.37
N GLY A 939 0.43 17.49 49.07
CA GLY A 939 0.40 18.75 48.30
C GLY A 939 0.38 18.60 46.77
N SER A 940 0.47 17.37 46.25
CA SER A 940 0.22 17.11 44.83
C SER A 940 -1.25 17.37 44.45
N LYS A 941 -1.51 17.68 43.19
CA LYS A 941 -2.88 17.88 42.66
C LYS A 941 -3.20 16.78 41.67
N ASP A 942 -4.47 16.36 41.65
CA ASP A 942 -4.98 15.45 40.62
C ASP A 942 -4.84 16.09 39.23
N LEU A 943 -4.50 15.25 38.25
CA LEU A 943 -4.43 15.59 36.84
C LEU A 943 -5.85 15.89 36.33
N TYR A 944 -6.13 17.18 36.15
CA TYR A 944 -7.40 17.65 35.60
C TYR A 944 -7.17 18.49 34.34
N PHE A 945 -7.82 18.05 33.26
CA PHE A 945 -7.87 18.78 32.00
C PHE A 945 -9.34 19.13 31.68
N PRO A 946 -9.65 20.38 31.35
CA PRO A 946 -11.04 20.80 31.10
C PRO A 946 -11.60 20.22 29.80
N THR A 947 -10.72 19.87 28.86
CA THR A 947 -11.06 19.35 27.53
C THR A 947 -10.20 18.14 27.20
N GLN A 948 -10.78 17.21 26.43
CA GLN A 948 -10.09 16.04 25.90
C GLN A 948 -8.90 16.44 25.00
N PHE A 949 -9.08 17.45 24.14
CA PHE A 949 -8.06 17.95 23.21
C PHE A 949 -7.41 19.25 23.73
N SER A 950 -6.14 19.47 23.39
CA SER A 950 -5.40 20.68 23.80
C SER A 950 -5.84 21.95 23.08
N GLN A 951 -6.29 21.82 21.83
CA GLN A 951 -6.66 22.93 20.95
C GLN A 951 -8.18 23.04 20.76
N SER A 952 -8.66 24.25 20.47
CA SER A 952 -10.06 24.50 20.12
C SER A 952 -10.46 23.80 18.80
N PHE A 953 -11.76 23.59 18.57
CA PHE A 953 -12.26 23.00 17.33
C PHE A 953 -11.79 23.76 16.08
N TRP A 954 -11.83 25.11 16.12
CA TRP A 954 -11.40 25.93 14.98
C TRP A 954 -9.89 25.87 14.75
N SER A 955 -9.09 25.88 15.81
CA SER A 955 -7.64 25.69 15.71
C SER A 955 -7.30 24.33 15.10
N GLN A 956 -8.02 23.28 15.49
CA GLN A 956 -7.89 21.94 14.88
C GLN A 956 -8.21 21.98 13.38
N CYS A 957 -9.32 22.62 12.98
CA CYS A 957 -9.70 22.74 11.56
C CYS A 957 -8.62 23.43 10.74
N MET A 958 -8.04 24.53 11.25
CA MET A 958 -6.99 25.28 10.55
C MET A 958 -5.69 24.51 10.44
N ALA A 959 -5.27 23.81 11.50
CA ALA A 959 -4.08 22.95 11.45
C ALA A 959 -4.27 21.80 10.44
N CYS A 960 -5.42 21.12 10.45
CA CYS A 960 -5.74 20.07 9.49
C CYS A 960 -5.77 20.62 8.05
N LEU A 961 -6.37 21.78 7.83
CA LEU A 961 -6.42 22.42 6.50
C LEU A 961 -5.03 22.83 6.01
N TRP A 962 -4.17 23.33 6.89
CA TRP A 962 -2.78 23.65 6.58
C TRP A 962 -2.00 22.40 6.12
N LYS A 963 -2.11 21.28 6.84
CA LYS A 963 -1.51 20.01 6.43
C LYS A 963 -2.04 19.55 5.07
N GLN A 964 -3.36 19.58 4.89
CA GLN A 964 -3.98 19.15 3.64
C GLN A 964 -3.57 20.03 2.46
N HIS A 965 -3.43 21.34 2.66
CA HIS A 965 -2.94 22.26 1.64
C HIS A 965 -1.55 21.89 1.14
N LEU A 966 -0.60 21.63 2.05
CA LEU A 966 0.76 21.21 1.69
C LEU A 966 0.75 19.87 0.95
N SER A 967 -0.03 18.90 1.45
CA SER A 967 -0.16 17.58 0.85
C SER A 967 -0.71 17.64 -0.58
N TYR A 968 -1.80 18.37 -0.79
CA TYR A 968 -2.44 18.53 -2.11
C TYR A 968 -1.57 19.29 -3.12
N TRP A 969 -0.86 20.32 -2.65
CA TRP A 969 0.04 21.09 -3.50
C TRP A 969 1.23 20.25 -4.01
N ARG A 970 1.82 19.42 -3.13
CA ARG A 970 2.97 18.57 -3.48
C ARG A 970 2.59 17.27 -4.16
N ASN A 971 1.34 16.81 -4.03
CA ASN A 971 0.84 15.66 -4.76
C ASN A 971 0.49 16.01 -6.22
N THR A 972 1.53 16.30 -7.01
CA THR A 972 1.40 16.62 -8.44
C THR A 972 0.77 15.49 -9.24
N SER A 973 1.00 14.23 -8.83
CA SER A 973 0.44 13.04 -9.48
C SER A 973 -1.10 13.00 -9.44
N TYR A 974 -1.70 13.68 -8.45
CA TYR A 974 -3.13 13.80 -8.30
C TYR A 974 -3.63 15.11 -8.90
N THR A 975 -3.17 16.25 -8.37
CA THR A 975 -3.72 17.57 -8.71
C THR A 975 -3.35 18.01 -10.12
N ALA A 976 -2.08 17.88 -10.51
CA ALA A 976 -1.62 18.31 -11.84
C ALA A 976 -2.17 17.39 -12.94
N VAL A 977 -2.24 16.08 -12.68
CA VAL A 977 -2.85 15.12 -13.63
C VAL A 977 -4.34 15.41 -13.79
N ARG A 978 -5.12 15.58 -12.72
CA ARG A 978 -6.55 15.96 -12.83
C ARG A 978 -6.74 17.23 -13.66
N PHE A 979 -5.93 18.25 -13.40
CA PHE A 979 -6.03 19.54 -14.10
C PHE A 979 -5.63 19.45 -15.57
N LEU A 980 -4.49 18.81 -15.88
CA LEU A 980 -4.01 18.60 -17.25
C LEU A 980 -5.03 17.82 -18.08
N PHE A 981 -5.55 16.71 -17.55
CA PHE A 981 -6.52 15.90 -18.26
C PHE A 981 -7.86 16.59 -18.44
N THR A 982 -8.31 17.38 -17.47
CA THR A 982 -9.55 18.14 -17.62
C THR A 982 -9.42 19.19 -18.71
N THR A 983 -8.27 19.87 -18.80
CA THR A 983 -7.97 20.80 -19.89
C THR A 983 -7.92 20.09 -21.25
N LEU A 984 -7.26 18.93 -21.31
CA LEU A 984 -7.19 18.12 -22.53
C LEU A 984 -8.56 17.61 -22.97
N ILE A 985 -9.42 17.21 -22.02
CA ILE A 985 -10.82 16.85 -22.29
C ILE A 985 -11.58 18.08 -22.80
N ALA A 986 -11.41 19.24 -22.18
CA ALA A 986 -12.09 20.48 -22.56
C ALA A 986 -11.78 20.86 -24.02
N VAL A 987 -10.50 20.87 -24.39
CA VAL A 987 -10.07 21.18 -25.77
C VAL A 987 -10.58 20.13 -26.75
N THR A 988 -10.47 18.85 -26.38
CA THR A 988 -10.94 17.74 -27.23
C THR A 988 -12.45 17.83 -27.47
N PHE A 989 -13.24 18.04 -26.42
CA PHE A 989 -14.69 18.25 -26.52
C PHE A 989 -15.04 19.51 -27.31
N GLY A 990 -14.36 20.62 -27.04
CA GLY A 990 -14.55 21.87 -27.77
C GLY A 990 -14.31 21.71 -29.27
N THR A 991 -13.30 20.93 -29.69
CA THR A 991 -13.04 20.67 -31.12
C THR A 991 -13.98 19.64 -31.74
N ILE A 992 -14.43 18.64 -30.98
CA ILE A 992 -15.41 17.63 -31.45
C ILE A 992 -16.76 18.30 -31.73
N PHE A 993 -17.26 19.09 -30.77
CA PHE A 993 -18.57 19.75 -30.82
C PHE A 993 -18.48 21.20 -31.32
N TRP A 994 -17.48 21.49 -32.16
CA TRP A 994 -17.16 22.85 -32.59
C TRP A 994 -18.35 23.57 -33.28
N ASN A 995 -18.68 24.75 -32.74
CA ASN A 995 -19.76 25.62 -33.21
C ASN A 995 -21.11 24.91 -33.39
N LEU A 996 -21.50 24.14 -32.39
CA LEU A 996 -22.76 23.42 -32.31
C LEU A 996 -23.79 24.15 -31.43
N GLY A 997 -23.34 24.95 -30.45
CA GLY A 997 -24.21 25.59 -29.46
C GLY A 997 -25.24 26.58 -30.05
N THR A 998 -24.93 27.18 -31.21
CA THR A 998 -25.84 28.09 -31.94
C THR A 998 -26.80 27.38 -32.90
N LYS A 999 -26.63 26.07 -33.13
CA LYS A 999 -27.45 25.30 -34.07
C LYS A 999 -28.66 24.68 -33.36
N THR A 1000 -29.79 25.36 -33.40
CA THR A 1000 -31.03 24.95 -32.71
C THR A 1000 -32.18 24.57 -33.66
N LYS A 1001 -31.99 24.78 -34.98
CA LYS A 1001 -33.05 24.61 -35.99
C LYS A 1001 -33.37 23.15 -36.30
N ARG A 1002 -32.38 22.25 -36.25
CA ARG A 1002 -32.57 20.80 -36.49
C ARG A 1002 -32.67 20.05 -35.17
N ARG A 1003 -33.61 19.10 -35.06
CA ARG A 1003 -33.74 18.23 -33.88
C ARG A 1003 -32.43 17.52 -33.53
N GLN A 1004 -31.71 17.04 -34.54
CA GLN A 1004 -30.43 16.37 -34.35
C GLN A 1004 -29.35 17.30 -33.77
N ASP A 1005 -29.30 18.58 -34.19
CA ASP A 1005 -28.32 19.54 -33.67
C ASP A 1005 -28.56 19.83 -32.18
N LEU A 1006 -29.83 20.04 -31.78
CA LEU A 1006 -30.21 20.22 -30.39
C LEU A 1006 -29.89 18.96 -29.54
N MET A 1007 -30.17 17.76 -30.06
CA MET A 1007 -29.84 16.50 -29.40
C MET A 1007 -28.33 16.28 -29.29
N ASN A 1008 -27.54 16.64 -30.30
CA ASN A 1008 -26.08 16.59 -30.26
C ASN A 1008 -25.53 17.55 -29.19
N ALA A 1009 -26.09 18.77 -29.08
CA ALA A 1009 -25.69 19.76 -28.08
C ALA A 1009 -26.03 19.28 -26.65
N MET A 1010 -27.24 18.75 -26.44
CA MET A 1010 -27.62 18.10 -25.17
C MET A 1010 -26.74 16.87 -24.86
N GLY A 1011 -26.42 16.07 -25.87
CA GLY A 1011 -25.55 14.91 -25.77
C GLY A 1011 -24.11 15.26 -25.36
N SER A 1012 -23.61 16.42 -25.79
CA SER A 1012 -22.31 16.94 -25.36
C SER A 1012 -22.28 17.23 -23.85
N MET A 1013 -23.34 17.87 -23.32
CA MET A 1013 -23.50 18.15 -21.89
C MET A 1013 -23.65 16.86 -21.08
N TYR A 1014 -24.49 15.93 -21.55
CA TYR A 1014 -24.67 14.60 -20.94
C TYR A 1014 -23.35 13.84 -20.82
N SER A 1015 -22.56 13.80 -21.89
CA SER A 1015 -21.27 13.10 -21.91
C SER A 1015 -20.26 13.79 -21.00
N ALA A 1016 -20.15 15.11 -21.08
CA ALA A 1016 -19.27 15.88 -20.22
C ALA A 1016 -19.51 15.60 -18.73
N VAL A 1017 -20.76 15.73 -18.28
CA VAL A 1017 -21.15 15.59 -16.88
C VAL A 1017 -20.84 14.22 -16.32
N LEU A 1018 -21.24 13.15 -17.02
CA LEU A 1018 -21.06 11.80 -16.51
C LEU A 1018 -19.60 11.39 -16.44
N PHE A 1019 -18.84 11.58 -17.52
CA PHE A 1019 -17.49 11.06 -17.59
C PHE A 1019 -16.49 11.91 -16.79
N LEU A 1020 -16.60 13.24 -16.86
CA LEU A 1020 -15.79 14.12 -16.03
C LEU A 1020 -16.13 13.93 -14.55
N GLY A 1021 -17.41 13.72 -14.22
CA GLY A 1021 -17.86 13.37 -12.88
C GLY A 1021 -17.24 12.06 -12.35
N VAL A 1022 -17.39 10.97 -13.11
CA VAL A 1022 -16.82 9.65 -12.77
C VAL A 1022 -15.30 9.70 -12.60
N GLN A 1023 -14.60 10.48 -13.44
CA GLN A 1023 -13.16 10.70 -13.33
C GLN A 1023 -12.78 11.39 -12.00
N ASN A 1024 -13.49 12.45 -11.63
CA ASN A 1024 -13.24 13.18 -10.38
C ASN A 1024 -13.50 12.31 -9.15
N SER A 1025 -14.60 11.55 -9.16
CA SER A 1025 -14.91 10.60 -8.08
C SER A 1025 -13.89 9.45 -7.99
N SER A 1026 -13.47 8.86 -9.11
CA SER A 1026 -12.55 7.71 -9.10
C SER A 1026 -11.11 8.12 -8.76
N SER A 1027 -10.67 9.32 -9.12
CA SER A 1027 -9.31 9.80 -8.86
C SER A 1027 -9.05 10.18 -7.40
N VAL A 1028 -10.08 10.60 -6.65
CA VAL A 1028 -9.94 10.98 -5.22
C VAL A 1028 -9.88 9.77 -4.28
N GLN A 1029 -10.46 8.63 -4.67
CA GLN A 1029 -10.53 7.42 -3.82
C GLN A 1029 -9.16 6.94 -3.29
N PRO A 1030 -8.09 6.82 -4.10
CA PRO A 1030 -6.78 6.37 -3.60
C PRO A 1030 -6.17 7.36 -2.59
N VAL A 1031 -6.32 8.67 -2.83
CA VAL A 1031 -5.78 9.72 -1.96
C VAL A 1031 -6.43 9.67 -0.58
N VAL A 1032 -7.77 9.56 -0.55
CA VAL A 1032 -8.53 9.43 0.70
C VAL A 1032 -8.19 8.12 1.42
N SER A 1033 -7.97 7.03 0.69
CA SER A 1033 -7.62 5.74 1.29
C SER A 1033 -6.28 5.79 2.04
N VAL A 1034 -5.27 6.46 1.46
CA VAL A 1034 -3.96 6.67 2.11
C VAL A 1034 -4.08 7.60 3.31
N GLU A 1035 -4.75 8.74 3.17
CA GLU A 1035 -4.91 9.68 4.29
C GLU A 1035 -5.78 9.12 5.44
N ARG A 1036 -6.68 8.16 5.15
CA ARG A 1036 -7.48 7.47 6.17
C ARG A 1036 -6.63 6.63 7.12
N THR A 1037 -5.57 5.98 6.64
CA THR A 1037 -4.69 5.18 7.51
C THR A 1037 -3.89 6.08 8.45
N VAL A 1038 -3.43 7.22 7.95
CA VAL A 1038 -2.78 8.29 8.75
C VAL A 1038 -3.77 8.86 9.77
N PHE A 1039 -5.01 9.16 9.36
CA PHE A 1039 -6.07 9.66 10.24
C PHE A 1039 -6.33 8.73 11.43
N TYR A 1040 -6.39 7.41 11.23
CA TYR A 1040 -6.61 6.48 12.34
C TYR A 1040 -5.51 6.55 13.40
N ARG A 1041 -4.25 6.69 12.99
CA ARG A 1041 -3.12 6.88 13.91
C ARG A 1041 -3.23 8.24 14.63
N GLU A 1042 -3.41 9.33 13.90
CA GLU A 1042 -3.50 10.69 14.48
C GLU A 1042 -4.67 10.83 15.46
N LYS A 1043 -5.81 10.18 15.17
CA LYS A 1043 -6.97 10.08 16.07
C LYS A 1043 -6.65 9.27 17.32
N ALA A 1044 -5.96 8.13 17.17
CA ALA A 1044 -5.56 7.30 18.31
C ALA A 1044 -4.55 7.99 19.23
N ALA A 1045 -3.70 8.87 18.69
CA ALA A 1045 -2.78 9.72 19.45
C ALA A 1045 -3.47 10.92 20.14
N GLY A 1046 -4.77 11.13 19.92
CA GLY A 1046 -5.54 12.21 20.54
C GLY A 1046 -5.20 13.61 20.01
N MET A 1047 -4.74 13.73 18.76
CA MET A 1047 -4.37 15.02 18.16
C MET A 1047 -5.58 15.93 17.90
N PHE A 1048 -6.68 15.36 17.43
CA PHE A 1048 -7.90 16.09 17.07
C PHE A 1048 -9.12 15.17 17.08
N SER A 1049 -10.31 15.78 17.08
CA SER A 1049 -11.57 15.06 16.87
C SER A 1049 -11.80 14.71 15.39
N ALA A 1050 -12.67 13.76 15.08
CA ALA A 1050 -12.86 13.32 13.68
C ALA A 1050 -13.40 14.40 12.72
N LEU A 1051 -14.13 15.40 13.23
CA LEU A 1051 -14.83 16.40 12.42
C LEU A 1051 -13.91 17.46 11.80
N PRO A 1052 -12.92 18.05 12.52
CA PRO A 1052 -11.92 18.95 11.92
C PRO A 1052 -11.16 18.36 10.74
N TYR A 1053 -10.79 17.08 10.82
CA TYR A 1053 -10.16 16.37 9.70
C TYR A 1053 -11.11 16.30 8.49
N ALA A 1054 -12.36 15.86 8.71
CA ALA A 1054 -13.34 15.77 7.65
C ALA A 1054 -13.63 17.14 7.01
N PHE A 1055 -13.73 18.21 7.82
CA PHE A 1055 -13.88 19.57 7.33
C PHE A 1055 -12.70 20.00 6.45
N ALA A 1056 -11.47 19.81 6.92
CA ALA A 1056 -10.27 20.18 6.18
C ALA A 1056 -10.19 19.47 4.82
N GLN A 1057 -10.53 18.18 4.78
CA GLN A 1057 -10.49 17.38 3.55
C GLN A 1057 -11.61 17.76 2.56
N VAL A 1058 -12.79 18.15 3.06
CA VAL A 1058 -13.88 18.66 2.22
C VAL A 1058 -13.55 20.06 1.68
N ALA A 1059 -13.01 20.94 2.54
CA ALA A 1059 -12.71 22.32 2.21
C ALA A 1059 -11.57 22.47 1.20
N ILE A 1060 -10.53 21.62 1.26
CA ILE A 1060 -9.38 21.71 0.35
C ILE A 1060 -9.73 21.40 -1.10
N GLU A 1061 -10.76 20.59 -1.38
CA GLU A 1061 -11.19 20.29 -2.75
C GLU A 1061 -11.84 21.50 -3.44
N ILE A 1062 -12.46 22.42 -2.70
CA ILE A 1062 -13.26 23.52 -3.27
C ILE A 1062 -12.44 24.40 -4.23
N PRO A 1063 -11.26 24.94 -3.85
CA PRO A 1063 -10.47 25.79 -4.75
C PRO A 1063 -10.00 25.06 -6.02
N TYR A 1064 -9.54 23.81 -5.89
CA TYR A 1064 -9.05 23.04 -7.03
C TYR A 1064 -10.16 22.68 -8.00
N VAL A 1065 -11.32 22.23 -7.48
CA VAL A 1065 -12.50 21.92 -8.29
C VAL A 1065 -13.04 23.19 -8.96
N PHE A 1066 -13.04 24.34 -8.29
CA PHE A 1066 -13.46 25.61 -8.87
C PHE A 1066 -12.55 26.05 -10.03
N MET A 1067 -11.23 25.97 -9.85
CA MET A 1067 -10.27 26.27 -10.91
C MET A 1067 -10.44 25.31 -12.10
N GLN A 1068 -10.59 24.02 -11.82
CA GLN A 1068 -10.84 22.98 -12.82
C GLN A 1068 -12.14 23.23 -13.60
N SER A 1069 -13.25 23.53 -12.92
CA SER A 1069 -14.53 23.82 -13.57
C SER A 1069 -14.51 25.12 -14.36
N SER A 1070 -13.73 26.12 -13.91
CA SER A 1070 -13.59 27.41 -14.60
C SER A 1070 -12.84 27.25 -15.92
N VAL A 1071 -11.71 26.52 -15.91
CA VAL A 1071 -10.93 26.25 -17.12
C VAL A 1071 -11.71 25.38 -18.10
N TYR A 1072 -12.29 24.28 -17.62
CA TYR A 1072 -13.17 23.45 -18.44
C TYR A 1072 -14.32 24.26 -19.02
N GLY A 1073 -14.97 25.04 -18.17
CA GLY A 1073 -16.14 25.82 -18.51
C GLY A 1073 -15.85 26.83 -19.59
N LEU A 1074 -14.82 27.66 -19.40
CA LEU A 1074 -14.41 28.70 -20.35
C LEU A 1074 -14.07 28.13 -21.73
N VAL A 1075 -13.24 27.08 -21.77
CA VAL A 1075 -12.77 26.47 -23.03
C VAL A 1075 -13.94 25.84 -23.79
N VAL A 1076 -14.74 25.01 -23.12
CA VAL A 1076 -15.85 24.30 -23.76
C VAL A 1076 -16.94 25.28 -24.18
N TYR A 1077 -17.26 26.27 -23.35
CA TYR A 1077 -18.30 27.26 -23.67
C TYR A 1077 -17.94 28.06 -24.92
N ALA A 1078 -16.68 28.51 -25.02
CA ALA A 1078 -16.16 29.23 -26.16
C ALA A 1078 -16.14 28.39 -27.45
N MET A 1079 -15.63 27.16 -27.39
CA MET A 1079 -15.40 26.33 -28.58
C MET A 1079 -16.68 25.66 -29.11
N ILE A 1080 -17.59 25.23 -28.22
CA ILE A 1080 -18.92 24.75 -28.64
C ILE A 1080 -19.74 25.89 -29.23
N GLY A 1081 -19.47 27.13 -28.82
CA GLY A 1081 -20.16 28.32 -29.31
C GLY A 1081 -21.54 28.45 -28.70
N PHE A 1082 -21.66 28.35 -27.36
CA PHE A 1082 -22.88 28.76 -26.68
C PHE A 1082 -23.03 30.29 -26.74
N GLU A 1083 -24.26 30.77 -26.51
CA GLU A 1083 -24.56 32.20 -26.57
C GLU A 1083 -23.83 32.98 -25.48
N TRP A 1084 -22.93 33.90 -25.85
CA TRP A 1084 -22.15 34.71 -24.90
C TRP A 1084 -23.02 35.74 -24.16
N ASN A 1085 -23.73 35.26 -23.14
CA ASN A 1085 -24.46 36.05 -22.16
C ASN A 1085 -23.89 35.77 -20.76
N ALA A 1086 -23.59 36.82 -19.98
CA ALA A 1086 -23.00 36.67 -18.65
C ALA A 1086 -23.84 35.75 -17.75
N GLY A 1087 -25.18 35.88 -17.77
CA GLY A 1087 -26.07 35.03 -17.00
C GLY A 1087 -25.99 33.57 -17.42
N LYS A 1088 -26.06 33.26 -18.72
CA LYS A 1088 -25.99 31.88 -19.24
C LYS A 1088 -24.64 31.22 -18.96
N PHE A 1089 -23.55 31.99 -19.06
CA PHE A 1089 -22.20 31.51 -18.73
C PHE A 1089 -22.05 31.20 -17.23
N PHE A 1090 -22.46 32.10 -16.33
CA PHE A 1090 -22.37 31.85 -14.89
C PHE A 1090 -23.27 30.69 -14.44
N TRP A 1091 -24.44 30.51 -15.06
CA TRP A 1091 -25.26 29.32 -14.84
C TRP A 1091 -24.56 28.04 -15.27
N TYR A 1092 -23.92 28.04 -16.44
CA TYR A 1092 -23.14 26.90 -16.91
C TYR A 1092 -21.98 26.57 -15.96
N LEU A 1093 -21.21 27.59 -15.55
CA LEU A 1093 -20.11 27.44 -14.60
C LEU A 1093 -20.60 26.93 -13.23
N PHE A 1094 -21.70 27.49 -12.72
CA PHE A 1094 -22.33 27.06 -11.46
C PHE A 1094 -22.70 25.57 -11.52
N MET A 1095 -23.41 25.16 -12.58
CA MET A 1095 -23.83 23.75 -12.73
C MET A 1095 -22.63 22.81 -12.83
N MET A 1096 -21.60 23.17 -13.61
CA MET A 1096 -20.39 22.36 -13.74
C MET A 1096 -19.60 22.29 -12.43
N PHE A 1097 -19.43 23.39 -11.72
CA PHE A 1097 -18.73 23.45 -10.43
C PHE A 1097 -19.36 22.51 -9.39
N PHE A 1098 -20.66 22.67 -9.13
CA PHE A 1098 -21.36 21.82 -8.16
C PHE A 1098 -21.43 20.36 -8.59
N THR A 1099 -21.44 20.10 -9.91
CA THR A 1099 -21.37 18.74 -10.44
C THR A 1099 -20.07 18.05 -10.09
N LEU A 1100 -18.93 18.69 -10.40
CA LEU A 1100 -17.63 18.13 -10.07
C LEU A 1100 -17.43 18.01 -8.56
N LEU A 1101 -18.01 18.94 -7.80
CA LEU A 1101 -17.95 18.92 -6.34
C LEU A 1101 -18.69 17.73 -5.75
N TYR A 1102 -19.95 17.48 -6.12
CA TYR A 1102 -20.71 16.35 -5.57
C TYR A 1102 -20.11 15.01 -5.98
N PHE A 1103 -19.55 14.89 -7.20
CA PHE A 1103 -18.88 13.66 -7.63
C PHE A 1103 -17.61 13.42 -6.81
N THR A 1104 -16.82 14.46 -6.54
CA THR A 1104 -15.62 14.35 -5.70
C THR A 1104 -15.99 13.89 -4.29
N TYR A 1105 -17.00 14.52 -3.67
CA TYR A 1105 -17.45 14.14 -2.32
C TYR A 1105 -18.11 12.76 -2.27
N TYR A 1106 -18.78 12.34 -3.35
CA TYR A 1106 -19.28 10.97 -3.46
C TYR A 1106 -18.12 9.95 -3.46
N GLY A 1107 -17.04 10.24 -4.19
CA GLY A 1107 -15.81 9.43 -4.17
C GLY A 1107 -15.22 9.33 -2.76
N MET A 1108 -15.11 10.45 -2.04
CA MET A 1108 -14.65 10.47 -0.64
C MET A 1108 -15.56 9.66 0.29
N MET A 1109 -16.87 9.88 0.21
CA MET A 1109 -17.87 9.15 0.98
C MET A 1109 -17.78 7.64 0.74
N SER A 1110 -17.60 7.21 -0.51
CA SER A 1110 -17.50 5.79 -0.86
C SER A 1110 -16.35 5.07 -0.15
N VAL A 1111 -15.21 5.73 0.05
CA VAL A 1111 -14.05 5.20 0.80
C VAL A 1111 -14.31 5.22 2.30
N ALA A 1112 -15.02 6.23 2.80
CA ALA A 1112 -15.33 6.32 4.23
C ALA A 1112 -16.33 5.25 4.71
N ILE A 1113 -17.26 4.79 3.85
CA ILE A 1113 -18.28 3.78 4.19
C ILE A 1113 -17.86 2.35 3.86
N THR A 1114 -16.72 2.14 3.19
CA THR A 1114 -16.26 0.81 2.78
C THR A 1114 -14.89 0.46 3.37
N PRO A 1115 -14.61 -0.83 3.61
CA PRO A 1115 -13.35 -1.25 4.21
C PRO A 1115 -12.17 -1.02 3.27
N ASN A 1116 -12.33 -1.34 1.98
CA ASN A 1116 -11.23 -1.37 1.01
C ASN A 1116 -11.57 -0.52 -0.22
N GLN A 1117 -10.54 0.09 -0.82
CA GLN A 1117 -10.66 0.88 -2.04
C GLN A 1117 -11.34 0.10 -3.19
N ASN A 1118 -11.02 -1.19 -3.36
CA ASN A 1118 -11.63 -2.02 -4.39
C ASN A 1118 -13.16 -2.12 -4.24
N VAL A 1119 -13.65 -2.25 -3.01
CA VAL A 1119 -15.09 -2.29 -2.72
C VAL A 1119 -15.71 -0.91 -2.97
N ALA A 1120 -15.03 0.16 -2.56
CA ALA A 1120 -15.45 1.54 -2.84
C ALA A 1120 -15.66 1.79 -4.33
N SER A 1121 -14.71 1.36 -5.18
CA SER A 1121 -14.78 1.54 -6.63
C SER A 1121 -15.93 0.74 -7.26
N ILE A 1122 -16.17 -0.50 -6.82
CA ILE A 1122 -17.27 -1.34 -7.34
C ILE A 1122 -18.63 -0.76 -6.95
N VAL A 1123 -18.82 -0.38 -5.67
CA VAL A 1123 -20.04 0.30 -5.20
C VAL A 1123 -20.26 1.62 -5.95
N SER A 1124 -19.20 2.38 -6.18
CA SER A 1124 -19.29 3.64 -6.93
C SER A 1124 -19.75 3.42 -8.37
N ALA A 1125 -19.20 2.41 -9.05
CA ALA A 1125 -19.56 2.07 -10.42
C ALA A 1125 -21.05 1.70 -10.58
N PHE A 1126 -21.65 1.06 -9.57
CA PHE A 1126 -23.09 0.79 -9.55
C PHE A 1126 -23.91 2.07 -9.65
N PHE A 1127 -23.67 3.02 -8.75
CA PHE A 1127 -24.42 4.28 -8.73
C PHE A 1127 -24.13 5.15 -9.95
N TYR A 1128 -22.92 5.13 -10.53
CA TYR A 1128 -22.67 5.79 -11.81
C TYR A 1128 -23.59 5.25 -12.90
N GLY A 1129 -23.76 3.94 -12.95
CA GLY A 1129 -24.67 3.27 -13.88
C GLY A 1129 -26.14 3.64 -13.64
N VAL A 1130 -26.58 3.69 -12.38
CA VAL A 1130 -27.95 4.12 -12.03
C VAL A 1130 -28.15 5.60 -12.39
N TRP A 1131 -27.24 6.49 -12.02
CA TRP A 1131 -27.34 7.91 -12.35
C TRP A 1131 -27.34 8.16 -13.86
N ASN A 1132 -26.59 7.36 -14.61
CA ASN A 1132 -26.61 7.40 -16.06
C ASN A 1132 -27.99 7.05 -16.63
N LEU A 1133 -28.60 5.94 -16.19
CA LEU A 1133 -29.92 5.50 -16.65
C LEU A 1133 -31.01 6.54 -16.39
N PHE A 1134 -30.99 7.16 -15.20
CA PHE A 1134 -32.00 8.12 -14.75
C PHE A 1134 -31.61 9.58 -15.02
N SER A 1135 -30.56 9.83 -15.80
CA SER A 1135 -30.07 11.18 -16.13
C SER A 1135 -31.08 12.03 -16.90
N GLY A 1136 -32.08 11.42 -17.55
CA GLY A 1136 -33.09 12.12 -18.36
C GLY A 1136 -32.71 12.29 -19.84
N PHE A 1137 -31.49 11.95 -20.23
CA PHE A 1137 -31.05 12.00 -21.63
C PHE A 1137 -31.39 10.71 -22.40
N ILE A 1138 -31.06 9.54 -21.84
CA ILE A 1138 -31.35 8.23 -22.46
C ILE A 1138 -32.87 7.98 -22.50
N VAL A 1139 -33.54 8.20 -21.37
CA VAL A 1139 -35.00 8.13 -21.24
C VAL A 1139 -35.49 9.46 -20.69
N PRO A 1140 -36.27 10.23 -21.45
CA PRO A 1140 -36.85 11.48 -20.95
C PRO A 1140 -37.83 11.23 -19.80
N ARG A 1141 -37.86 12.13 -18.82
CA ARG A 1141 -38.72 12.01 -17.62
C ARG A 1141 -40.19 11.70 -17.94
N PRO A 1142 -40.87 12.33 -18.92
CA PRO A 1142 -42.27 12.03 -19.22
C PRO A 1142 -42.51 10.58 -19.67
N ARG A 1143 -41.52 9.98 -20.33
CA ARG A 1143 -41.57 8.59 -20.84
C ARG A 1143 -41.17 7.56 -19.78
N MET A 1144 -40.58 7.97 -18.65
CA MET A 1144 -40.28 7.05 -17.55
C MET A 1144 -41.56 6.48 -16.94
N PRO A 1145 -41.61 5.17 -16.62
CA PRO A 1145 -42.73 4.58 -15.92
C PRO A 1145 -42.99 5.23 -14.56
N ILE A 1146 -44.26 5.32 -14.16
CA ILE A 1146 -44.71 6.09 -12.98
C ILE A 1146 -43.97 5.64 -11.70
N TRP A 1147 -43.75 4.33 -11.53
CA TRP A 1147 -43.04 3.77 -10.37
C TRP A 1147 -41.55 4.14 -10.29
N TRP A 1148 -40.93 4.61 -11.38
CA TRP A 1148 -39.53 5.02 -11.43
C TRP A 1148 -39.32 6.54 -11.49
N ARG A 1149 -40.39 7.33 -11.69
CA ARG A 1149 -40.31 8.79 -11.79
C ARG A 1149 -39.78 9.48 -10.52
N TRP A 1150 -39.93 8.86 -9.35
CA TRP A 1150 -39.39 9.43 -8.10
C TRP A 1150 -37.84 9.46 -8.10
N TYR A 1151 -37.19 8.45 -8.66
CA TYR A 1151 -35.73 8.34 -8.65
C TYR A 1151 -35.09 9.38 -9.57
N PHE A 1152 -35.79 9.80 -10.64
CA PHE A 1152 -35.36 10.95 -11.43
C PHE A 1152 -35.10 12.18 -10.54
N TRP A 1153 -35.91 12.42 -9.50
CA TRP A 1153 -35.72 13.52 -8.57
C TRP A 1153 -34.66 13.25 -7.49
N ALA A 1154 -34.32 11.99 -7.22
CA ALA A 1154 -33.24 11.63 -6.30
C ALA A 1154 -31.86 11.59 -6.98
N CYS A 1155 -31.82 11.49 -8.31
CA CYS A 1155 -30.60 11.37 -9.10
C CYS A 1155 -29.86 12.73 -9.22
N PRO A 1156 -28.60 12.88 -8.79
CA PRO A 1156 -27.88 14.14 -8.92
C PRO A 1156 -27.66 14.58 -10.38
N VAL A 1157 -27.35 13.62 -11.25
CA VAL A 1157 -27.03 13.90 -12.67
C VAL A 1157 -28.25 14.43 -13.44
N SER A 1158 -29.47 14.01 -13.07
CA SER A 1158 -30.68 14.51 -13.73
C SER A 1158 -30.89 16.00 -13.48
N TRP A 1159 -30.58 16.48 -12.27
CA TRP A 1159 -30.64 17.88 -11.89
C TRP A 1159 -29.57 18.70 -12.60
N THR A 1160 -28.34 18.17 -12.72
CA THR A 1160 -27.29 18.81 -13.51
C THR A 1160 -27.73 19.00 -14.96
N LEU A 1161 -28.24 17.95 -15.62
CA LEU A 1161 -28.63 18.04 -17.03
C LEU A 1161 -29.86 18.93 -17.22
N TYR A 1162 -30.84 18.87 -16.33
CA TYR A 1162 -31.95 19.81 -16.34
C TYR A 1162 -31.42 21.25 -16.22
N GLY A 1163 -30.55 21.53 -15.26
CA GLY A 1163 -29.97 22.87 -15.07
C GLY A 1163 -29.18 23.39 -16.29
N LEU A 1164 -28.31 22.55 -16.86
CA LEU A 1164 -27.52 22.90 -18.04
C LEU A 1164 -28.43 23.16 -19.26
N ILE A 1165 -29.36 22.27 -19.55
CA ILE A 1165 -30.21 22.37 -20.75
C ILE A 1165 -31.21 23.51 -20.61
N ALA A 1166 -31.86 23.66 -19.44
CA ALA A 1166 -32.81 24.73 -19.21
C ALA A 1166 -32.17 26.12 -19.18
N SER A 1167 -30.92 26.24 -18.70
CA SER A 1167 -30.20 27.53 -18.69
C SER A 1167 -29.71 27.96 -20.07
N GLN A 1168 -29.29 27.01 -20.92
CA GLN A 1168 -28.77 27.36 -22.25
C GLN A 1168 -29.87 27.51 -23.31
N PHE A 1169 -30.91 26.66 -23.27
CA PHE A 1169 -31.90 26.56 -24.34
C PHE A 1169 -33.35 26.79 -23.88
N GLY A 1170 -33.63 26.83 -22.57
CA GLY A 1170 -34.99 26.87 -22.04
C GLY A 1170 -35.73 28.20 -22.21
N ASP A 1171 -35.02 29.26 -22.60
CA ASP A 1171 -35.52 30.60 -22.89
C ASP A 1171 -35.65 30.91 -24.39
N LEU A 1172 -35.26 29.98 -25.27
CA LEU A 1172 -35.29 30.18 -26.72
C LEU A 1172 -36.69 29.93 -27.31
N GLU A 1173 -37.18 30.92 -28.06
CA GLU A 1173 -38.47 30.87 -28.78
C GLU A 1173 -38.34 30.52 -30.27
N ASP A 1174 -37.11 30.24 -30.75
CA ASP A 1174 -36.84 29.79 -32.11
C ASP A 1174 -37.58 28.49 -32.45
N ILE A 1175 -38.08 28.37 -33.68
CA ILE A 1175 -38.85 27.20 -34.16
C ILE A 1175 -37.89 26.10 -34.65
N VAL A 1176 -38.11 24.86 -34.20
CA VAL A 1176 -37.41 23.66 -34.70
C VAL A 1176 -38.06 23.21 -36.01
N VAL A 1177 -37.27 23.14 -37.09
CA VAL A 1177 -37.74 22.96 -38.48
C VAL A 1177 -38.23 21.53 -38.78
N ASP A 1178 -37.76 20.53 -38.03
CA ASP A 1178 -38.00 19.10 -38.33
C ASP A 1178 -39.00 18.38 -37.38
N ALA A 1179 -39.59 19.06 -36.39
CA ALA A 1179 -40.53 18.44 -35.44
C ALA A 1179 -41.69 19.38 -35.10
N ASP A 1180 -42.93 18.97 -35.41
CA ASP A 1180 -44.22 19.61 -35.04
C ASP A 1180 -44.33 21.14 -35.24
N ASN A 1181 -43.34 21.81 -35.86
CA ASN A 1181 -43.17 23.27 -35.89
C ASN A 1181 -43.28 23.95 -34.50
N LEU A 1182 -42.65 23.36 -33.47
CA LEU A 1182 -42.71 23.89 -32.10
C LEU A 1182 -41.48 24.76 -31.74
N PRO A 1183 -41.66 25.82 -30.92
CA PRO A 1183 -40.55 26.54 -30.29
C PRO A 1183 -39.67 25.61 -29.43
N VAL A 1184 -38.36 25.86 -29.38
CA VAL A 1184 -37.39 25.07 -28.59
C VAL A 1184 -37.82 24.94 -27.12
N LYS A 1185 -38.28 26.03 -26.50
CA LYS A 1185 -38.85 26.03 -25.15
C LYS A 1185 -40.01 25.02 -24.97
N ASN A 1186 -40.95 24.97 -25.90
CA ASN A 1186 -42.08 24.05 -25.85
C ASN A 1186 -41.65 22.60 -26.14
N PHE A 1187 -40.66 22.41 -27.02
CA PHE A 1187 -40.07 21.10 -27.28
C PHE A 1187 -39.41 20.52 -26.00
N LEU A 1188 -38.66 21.33 -25.26
CA LEU A 1188 -38.00 20.91 -24.02
C LEU A 1188 -39.01 20.59 -22.90
N ASP A 1189 -40.08 21.37 -22.77
CA ASP A 1189 -41.13 21.10 -21.76
C ASP A 1189 -41.92 19.82 -22.11
N SER A 1190 -42.37 19.67 -23.35
CA SER A 1190 -43.18 18.52 -23.77
C SER A 1190 -42.40 17.20 -23.82
N ASN A 1191 -41.18 17.19 -24.37
CA ASN A 1191 -40.42 15.95 -24.57
C ASN A 1191 -39.56 15.57 -23.35
N PHE A 1192 -38.96 16.54 -22.66
CA PHE A 1192 -38.06 16.29 -21.53
C PHE A 1192 -38.65 16.71 -20.18
N GLY A 1193 -39.68 17.57 -20.16
CA GLY A 1193 -40.24 18.11 -18.94
C GLY A 1193 -39.41 19.24 -18.33
N PHE A 1194 -38.55 19.89 -19.12
CA PHE A 1194 -37.64 20.92 -18.67
C PHE A 1194 -38.24 22.32 -18.82
N LYS A 1195 -38.39 23.00 -17.69
CA LYS A 1195 -38.90 24.37 -17.58
C LYS A 1195 -37.84 25.33 -17.08
N HIS A 1196 -37.66 26.46 -17.78
CA HIS A 1196 -36.71 27.51 -17.40
C HIS A 1196 -37.03 28.18 -16.06
N SER A 1197 -38.31 28.31 -15.70
CA SER A 1197 -38.75 28.88 -14.41
C SER A 1197 -38.29 28.07 -13.18
N PHE A 1198 -37.80 26.85 -13.37
CA PHE A 1198 -37.37 25.96 -12.29
C PHE A 1198 -35.89 26.13 -11.90
N LEU A 1199 -35.13 26.98 -12.60
CA LEU A 1199 -33.68 27.14 -12.38
C LEU A 1199 -33.30 27.45 -10.93
N GLY A 1200 -34.09 28.28 -10.22
CA GLY A 1200 -33.84 28.59 -8.81
C GLY A 1200 -33.94 27.37 -7.89
N VAL A 1201 -34.90 26.47 -8.15
CA VAL A 1201 -35.05 25.21 -7.40
C VAL A 1201 -33.89 24.27 -7.72
N ILE A 1202 -33.50 24.18 -8.99
CA ILE A 1202 -32.35 23.36 -9.42
C ILE A 1202 -31.09 23.83 -8.69
N ALA A 1203 -30.86 25.15 -8.57
CA ALA A 1203 -29.71 25.70 -7.86
C ALA A 1203 -29.66 25.25 -6.38
N ALA A 1204 -30.79 25.30 -5.67
CA ALA A 1204 -30.86 24.85 -4.28
C ALA A 1204 -30.55 23.35 -4.14
N VAL A 1205 -31.09 22.52 -5.05
CA VAL A 1205 -30.84 21.07 -5.04
C VAL A 1205 -29.38 20.74 -5.36
N MET A 1206 -28.77 21.47 -6.31
CA MET A 1206 -27.36 21.29 -6.67
C MET A 1206 -26.39 21.62 -5.53
N ILE A 1207 -26.76 22.52 -4.62
CA ILE A 1207 -26.01 22.80 -3.38
C ILE A 1207 -26.26 21.70 -2.33
N ALA A 1208 -27.46 21.14 -2.27
CA ALA A 1208 -27.84 20.14 -1.28
C ALA A 1208 -27.07 18.81 -1.44
N PHE A 1209 -26.86 18.32 -2.67
CA PHE A 1209 -26.15 17.06 -2.92
C PHE A 1209 -24.70 17.02 -2.38
N PRO A 1210 -23.81 17.96 -2.72
CA PRO A 1210 -22.45 17.95 -2.18
C PRO A 1210 -22.45 18.13 -0.66
N THR A 1211 -23.36 18.95 -0.11
CA THR A 1211 -23.51 19.10 1.34
C THR A 1211 -23.88 17.76 2.00
N MET A 1212 -24.84 17.02 1.42
CA MET A 1212 -25.26 15.70 1.90
C MET A 1212 -24.10 14.69 1.88
N PHE A 1213 -23.35 14.62 0.78
CA PHE A 1213 -22.20 13.72 0.68
C PHE A 1213 -21.07 14.09 1.63
N ALA A 1214 -20.79 15.38 1.82
CA ALA A 1214 -19.80 15.87 2.78
C ALA A 1214 -20.19 15.54 4.24
N VAL A 1215 -21.45 15.73 4.61
CA VAL A 1215 -21.97 15.37 5.94
C VAL A 1215 -21.90 13.86 6.16
N THR A 1216 -22.28 13.06 5.15
CA THR A 1216 -22.21 11.59 5.22
C THR A 1216 -20.77 11.11 5.35
N PHE A 1217 -19.83 11.72 4.62
CA PHE A 1217 -18.41 11.47 4.75
C PHE A 1217 -17.90 11.76 6.17
N ALA A 1218 -18.22 12.94 6.71
CA ALA A 1218 -17.83 13.33 8.06
C ALA A 1218 -18.40 12.39 9.14
N TYR A 1219 -19.66 11.96 8.98
CA TYR A 1219 -20.30 10.98 9.86
C TYR A 1219 -19.64 9.60 9.75
N ALA A 1220 -19.41 9.11 8.53
CA ALA A 1220 -18.82 7.81 8.26
C ALA A 1220 -17.41 7.69 8.85
N ILE A 1221 -16.54 8.69 8.64
CA ILE A 1221 -15.20 8.73 9.24
C ILE A 1221 -15.22 8.77 10.78
N LYS A 1222 -16.25 9.41 11.36
CA LYS A 1222 -16.41 9.46 12.81
C LYS A 1222 -16.80 8.10 13.39
N VAL A 1223 -17.75 7.41 12.75
CA VAL A 1223 -18.44 6.22 13.29
C VAL A 1223 -17.77 4.91 12.87
N PHE A 1224 -17.42 4.76 11.59
CA PHE A 1224 -16.81 3.53 11.11
C PHE A 1224 -15.32 3.52 11.41
N ASN A 1225 -14.87 2.42 12.01
CA ASN A 1225 -13.45 2.10 12.15
C ASN A 1225 -13.20 0.72 11.55
N PHE A 1226 -12.53 0.68 10.41
CA PHE A 1226 -12.19 -0.56 9.72
C PHE A 1226 -10.87 -1.18 10.23
N GLN A 1227 -10.09 -0.45 11.03
CA GLN A 1227 -8.97 -1.04 11.79
C GLN A 1227 -9.53 -1.70 13.05
N LYS A 1228 -9.88 -2.98 12.98
CA LYS A 1228 -10.10 -3.80 14.19
C LYS A 1228 -8.72 -4.24 14.70
N ARG A 1229 -8.29 -3.70 15.85
CA ARG A 1229 -7.05 -4.07 16.56
C ARG A 1229 -7.36 -4.93 17.77
#